data_AF-A0A2P6TF17-F1
#
_entry.id   AF-A0A2P6TF17-F1
#
_cell.length_a   1.000
_cell.length_b   1.000
_cell.length_c   1.000
_cell.angle_alpha   90.00
_cell.angle_beta   90.00
_cell.angle_gamma   90.00
#
_symmetry.space_group_name_H-M   'P 1'
#
loop_
_entity.id
_entity.type
_entity.pdbx_description
1 polymer ?
#
loop_
_entity_poly.entity_id
_entity_poly.type
_entity_poly.pdbx_seq_one_letter_code
_entity_poly.pdbx_strand_id
1 'polypeptide(L)'
;MAAQVAAAGAALRLPLSSEDEAAADGGPLGLLDLTTREVSLAGLEKEIEACGESEVLRAILDQGVDPREYSRQYEAKLRQAEVASIQDYIAESDSLAALHSQIKECDGILVQMEDMLGRFQSDLGNISSEIRSLQEQSTSMSVRLKNRRTVQERLEAFIEHVSIPPPLIFGIVQGEMGEAFLGHLEDLAKKLDYVAGDDTARFSAAFRDVAPELERLKVKAVQRCRDHLMERIYDMRKPKTNLQIKQSVLLRYRYMAAFLKQHAPNIYAEVRGAYVDKVGAKMLDLFRTYWAAMERLEEIVVTSTDSLGAPEAAAGGMGLGAFFARQPTAGGSSSRAEVYALKDRAGVLAQLEAPPLVLHVAESEHKKFTFEVLFRSLHRLLMDTAAHEYLFCQEMWGEEGAYRDLFAPILAFIEASLAAALQEQYDPLAVMLMIRINRENTLAMARKRNPALDGHFDRMNLLLWPRLKALFDLQLASIKALHPTQVTVDPQPRLHILTERYAHLTASMLLLHADFLDGPLDTNIERLRYAVMNLLLHISRQYPQKGRGTVFLVTNFAFGVAVLKEAHARGLPATPGTLSTGAETTSGLGTAGLALLKEFEDSLARCTGLYCDDQLGRVAGTLVAFVKRGEAAAAGVPDGAEVPGFSPAEAAPVAADFSARWQHMVETINREVGKDFGNTPAGRTVLQAAFTQLLLYYNRFLELCKRQGAAGLGVAQQSRHPALWAQLQPAWLAQRCPEQTLQLGSLAIRNAELLPWQLAGVAVAAAAAALLKGHRFTYLRHSLLFFALMNLSSILCHALADRASPLWQAALLADVVCTGASSLCLLLSQLVPPPATAAASQAAARRCWAVFAALLAAAAGNLRFQLPWVPEAIYLGTTALAATVTSHRLAAQWRAGSRPGQLPLLLLAASALSLIGLCLPLDPLLCPLGGPWLGTVPLLFLGSDLGFVAVAALEAAGTTNAAAALRRKAD
;
A
#
# COMPACT_ATOMS: atom_id res chain seq x y z
N MET A 1 31.56 -21.66 55.06
CA MET A 1 32.51 -22.79 54.97
C MET A 1 33.69 -22.51 55.90
N ALA A 2 33.52 -22.81 57.20
CA ALA A 2 34.54 -22.63 58.25
C ALA A 2 34.13 -23.39 59.54
N ALA A 3 33.60 -24.62 59.38
CA ALA A 3 33.07 -25.46 60.46
C ALA A 3 34.04 -26.60 60.80
N GLN A 4 35.30 -26.20 60.99
CA GLN A 4 36.56 -26.91 61.30
C GLN A 4 37.55 -25.74 61.47
N VAL A 5 38.38 -25.59 62.50
CA VAL A 5 39.08 -26.60 63.33
C VAL A 5 38.95 -26.27 64.84
N ALA A 6 37.72 -26.04 65.33
CA ALA A 6 37.47 -25.76 66.76
C ALA A 6 37.50 -27.03 67.65
N ALA A 7 38.45 -27.94 67.42
CA ALA A 7 38.44 -29.31 67.92
C ALA A 7 39.84 -29.80 68.37
N ALA A 8 40.54 -29.00 69.17
CA ALA A 8 41.84 -29.35 69.76
C ALA A 8 42.05 -28.67 71.13
N GLY A 9 41.18 -28.99 72.11
CA GLY A 9 41.16 -28.30 73.41
C GLY A 9 40.63 -29.12 74.59
N ALA A 10 40.76 -30.45 74.56
CA ALA A 10 40.17 -31.35 75.56
C ALA A 10 40.99 -32.63 75.79
N ALA A 11 42.31 -32.54 76.01
CA ALA A 11 43.16 -33.71 76.26
C ALA A 11 44.42 -33.40 77.10
N LEU A 12 44.26 -33.12 78.40
CA LEU A 12 45.19 -33.53 79.48
C LEU A 12 44.67 -33.07 80.86
N ARG A 13 43.80 -33.89 81.46
CA ARG A 13 43.63 -33.97 82.92
C ARG A 13 44.12 -35.34 83.36
N LEU A 14 45.19 -35.38 84.14
CA LEU A 14 45.48 -36.50 85.05
C LEU A 14 45.88 -35.92 86.43
N PRO A 15 45.63 -36.63 87.54
CA PRO A 15 45.19 -35.97 88.77
C PRO A 15 45.88 -36.45 90.06
N LEU A 16 45.43 -35.89 91.20
CA LEU A 16 45.74 -36.31 92.57
C LEU A 16 47.20 -36.03 92.99
N SER A 17 47.54 -35.95 94.29
CA SER A 17 46.79 -36.34 95.49
C SER A 17 46.79 -35.28 96.61
N SER A 18 45.87 -35.45 97.56
CA SER A 18 45.95 -34.95 98.94
C SER A 18 46.71 -35.95 99.83
N GLU A 19 47.00 -35.56 101.08
CA GLU A 19 47.54 -36.41 102.17
C GLU A 19 49.00 -36.89 101.93
N ASP A 20 49.93 -36.82 102.89
CA ASP A 20 49.94 -36.10 104.18
C ASP A 20 51.35 -35.46 104.43
N GLU A 21 52.08 -35.43 105.56
CA GLU A 21 51.98 -36.05 106.90
C GLU A 21 52.54 -35.08 107.99
N ALA A 22 53.08 -35.60 109.09
CA ALA A 22 53.25 -34.94 110.39
C ALA A 22 54.65 -34.41 110.78
N ALA A 23 54.62 -33.39 111.66
CA ALA A 23 55.42 -33.17 112.88
C ALA A 23 56.91 -33.59 113.02
N ALA A 24 57.75 -32.59 113.33
CA ALA A 24 58.73 -32.56 114.43
C ALA A 24 58.88 -31.09 114.84
N ASP A 25 58.69 -30.62 116.09
CA ASP A 25 59.03 -31.10 117.43
C ASP A 25 60.54 -31.04 117.75
N GLY A 26 61.01 -30.32 118.78
CA GLY A 26 60.26 -29.58 119.80
C GLY A 26 61.08 -28.59 120.63
N GLY A 27 60.50 -28.13 121.75
CA GLY A 27 61.20 -27.44 122.86
C GLY A 27 61.75 -28.46 123.87
N PRO A 28 61.69 -28.24 125.20
CA PRO A 28 61.29 -27.06 125.99
C PRO A 28 62.52 -26.46 126.74
N LEU A 29 62.52 -25.58 127.76
CA LEU A 29 61.70 -25.24 128.94
C LEU A 29 61.84 -23.71 129.21
N GLY A 30 61.06 -22.98 130.03
CA GLY A 30 60.52 -23.27 131.37
C GLY A 30 61.55 -22.89 132.45
N LEU A 31 61.23 -22.24 133.58
CA LEU A 31 59.95 -21.79 134.15
C LEU A 31 60.22 -20.76 135.31
N LEU A 32 59.16 -20.23 135.93
CA LEU A 32 58.99 -19.61 137.30
C LEU A 32 60.16 -19.69 138.33
N ASP A 33 60.25 -18.88 139.41
CA ASP A 33 59.62 -17.61 139.88
C ASP A 33 60.18 -17.29 141.30
N LEU A 34 59.89 -16.09 141.84
CA LEU A 34 59.92 -15.68 143.25
C LEU A 34 61.24 -15.68 144.04
N THR A 35 61.27 -14.74 145.00
CA THR A 35 62.28 -14.65 146.07
C THR A 35 61.92 -15.53 147.27
N THR A 36 62.89 -15.73 148.17
CA THR A 36 62.79 -16.42 149.46
C THR A 36 62.47 -17.93 149.45
N ARG A 37 63.50 -18.73 149.74
CA ARG A 37 63.34 -19.96 150.52
C ARG A 37 64.52 -20.13 151.48
N GLU A 38 64.30 -20.86 152.56
CA GLU A 38 65.14 -20.81 153.75
C GLU A 38 66.47 -21.56 153.59
N VAL A 39 67.48 -21.17 154.36
CA VAL A 39 68.79 -21.85 154.39
C VAL A 39 68.62 -23.24 155.00
N SER A 40 68.70 -24.27 154.16
CA SER A 40 68.84 -25.66 154.58
C SER A 40 70.25 -26.15 154.28
N LEU A 41 71.05 -26.39 155.32
CA LEU A 41 72.42 -26.93 155.20
C LEU A 41 72.41 -28.45 154.99
N ALA A 42 71.52 -28.94 154.12
CA ALA A 42 71.31 -30.36 153.83
C ALA A 42 71.53 -30.62 152.33
N GLY A 43 72.79 -30.84 151.95
CA GLY A 43 73.20 -31.09 150.56
C GLY A 43 74.64 -30.70 150.24
N LEU A 44 75.21 -29.75 150.99
CA LEU A 44 76.57 -29.22 150.78
C LEU A 44 77.67 -30.30 150.76
N GLU A 45 77.49 -31.41 151.48
CA GLU A 45 78.43 -32.54 151.47
C GLU A 45 78.59 -33.13 150.05
N LYS A 46 77.51 -33.22 149.26
CA LYS A 46 77.56 -33.70 147.87
C LYS A 46 78.17 -32.68 146.90
N GLU A 47 78.00 -31.38 147.15
CA GLU A 47 78.62 -30.33 146.35
C GLU A 47 80.14 -30.23 146.63
N ILE A 48 80.56 -30.56 147.85
CA ILE A 48 81.97 -30.71 148.24
C ILE A 48 82.57 -31.97 147.61
N GLU A 49 81.86 -33.11 147.60
CA GLU A 49 82.29 -34.32 146.87
C GLU A 49 82.47 -34.04 145.36
N ALA A 50 81.48 -33.40 144.71
CA ALA A 50 81.55 -33.06 143.29
C ALA A 50 82.69 -32.09 142.95
N CYS A 51 83.01 -31.13 143.83
CA CYS A 51 84.17 -30.26 143.66
C CYS A 51 85.52 -31.00 143.74
N GLY A 52 85.56 -32.19 144.36
CA GLY A 52 86.77 -32.99 144.52
C GLY A 52 87.29 -33.66 143.24
N GLU A 53 86.47 -33.76 142.19
CA GLU A 53 86.80 -34.48 140.95
C GLU A 53 87.24 -33.57 139.78
N SER A 54 87.13 -32.24 139.91
CA SER A 54 87.44 -31.30 138.83
C SER A 54 88.95 -31.26 138.49
N GLU A 55 89.31 -31.83 137.33
CA GLU A 55 90.67 -31.82 136.78
C GLU A 55 91.21 -30.39 136.58
N VAL A 56 90.34 -29.42 136.26
CA VAL A 56 90.72 -28.01 136.09
C VAL A 56 91.16 -27.40 137.42
N LEU A 57 90.47 -27.70 138.52
CA LEU A 57 90.88 -27.24 139.85
C LEU A 57 92.15 -27.94 140.34
N ARG A 58 92.35 -29.23 140.01
CA ARG A 58 93.63 -29.92 140.24
C ARG A 58 94.78 -29.24 139.48
N ALA A 59 94.62 -28.99 138.18
CA ALA A 59 95.65 -28.34 137.35
C ALA A 59 96.01 -26.91 137.79
N ILE A 60 95.11 -26.20 138.47
CA ILE A 60 95.39 -24.89 139.09
C ILE A 60 96.14 -25.07 140.43
N LEU A 61 95.72 -26.04 141.26
CA LEU A 61 96.36 -26.33 142.55
C LEU A 61 97.78 -26.91 142.39
N ASP A 62 98.01 -27.76 141.38
CA ASP A 62 99.34 -28.32 141.05
C ASP A 62 100.35 -27.24 140.62
N GLN A 63 99.88 -26.07 140.18
CA GLN A 63 100.73 -24.91 139.87
C GLN A 63 101.03 -24.02 141.09
N GLY A 64 100.43 -24.31 142.26
CA GLY A 64 100.75 -23.67 143.53
C GLY A 64 100.28 -22.21 143.67
N VAL A 65 99.29 -21.78 142.88
CA VAL A 65 98.76 -20.40 142.86
C VAL A 65 97.28 -20.38 143.28
N ASP A 66 96.87 -19.34 144.01
CA ASP A 66 95.46 -19.15 144.41
C ASP A 66 94.57 -18.98 143.16
N PRO A 67 93.50 -19.80 142.99
CA PRO A 67 92.58 -19.71 141.85
C PRO A 67 92.00 -18.31 141.57
N ARG A 68 91.95 -17.42 142.57
CA ARG A 68 91.42 -16.05 142.44
C ARG A 68 92.34 -15.07 141.69
N GLU A 69 93.63 -15.36 141.60
CA GLU A 69 94.55 -14.50 140.83
C GLU A 69 94.62 -14.90 139.35
N TYR A 70 94.42 -16.18 139.04
CA TYR A 70 94.47 -16.72 137.69
C TYR A 70 93.35 -16.15 136.79
N SER A 71 92.12 -16.06 137.31
CA SER A 71 90.95 -15.56 136.55
C SER A 71 91.14 -14.12 136.05
N ARG A 72 91.65 -13.23 136.90
CA ARG A 72 91.92 -11.82 136.57
C ARG A 72 92.91 -11.65 135.41
N GLN A 73 93.90 -12.53 135.29
CA GLN A 73 94.86 -12.50 134.19
C GLN A 73 94.22 -12.96 132.86
N TYR A 74 93.20 -13.82 132.91
CA TYR A 74 92.48 -14.28 131.72
C TYR A 74 91.45 -13.26 131.22
N GLU A 75 90.70 -12.61 132.11
CA GLU A 75 89.79 -11.50 131.74
C GLU A 75 90.53 -10.36 131.00
N ALA A 76 91.73 -10.02 131.45
CA ALA A 76 92.56 -9.00 130.83
C ALA A 76 92.98 -9.36 129.38
N LYS A 77 93.32 -10.63 129.13
CA LYS A 77 93.67 -11.13 127.79
C LYS A 77 92.47 -11.17 126.86
N LEU A 78 91.29 -11.56 127.36
CA LEU A 78 90.08 -11.66 126.55
C LEU A 78 89.66 -10.29 125.99
N ARG A 79 89.61 -9.25 126.84
CA ARG A 79 89.30 -7.87 126.42
C ARG A 79 90.28 -7.32 125.38
N GLN A 80 91.54 -7.75 125.40
CA GLN A 80 92.53 -7.32 124.42
C GLN A 80 92.24 -7.89 123.03
N ALA A 81 91.71 -9.11 122.94
CA ALA A 81 91.33 -9.73 121.67
C ALA A 81 90.03 -9.13 121.08
N GLU A 82 89.04 -8.83 121.94
CA GLU A 82 87.77 -8.20 121.53
C GLU A 82 87.99 -6.85 120.83
N VAL A 83 88.86 -6.00 121.40
CA VAL A 83 89.17 -4.67 120.84
C VAL A 83 89.87 -4.76 119.48
N ALA A 84 90.72 -5.77 119.26
CA ALA A 84 91.40 -5.96 117.97
C ALA A 84 90.40 -6.33 116.86
N SER A 85 89.51 -7.32 117.11
CA SER A 85 88.54 -7.78 116.11
C SER A 85 87.54 -6.68 115.68
N ILE A 86 87.24 -5.72 116.57
CA ILE A 86 86.38 -4.57 116.25
C ILE A 86 87.09 -3.58 115.32
N GLN A 87 88.42 -3.43 115.44
CA GLN A 87 89.20 -2.53 114.58
C GLN A 87 89.28 -3.04 113.13
N ASP A 88 89.47 -4.35 112.94
CA ASP A 88 89.50 -4.96 111.60
C ASP A 88 88.16 -4.79 110.86
N TYR A 89 87.02 -4.96 111.55
CA TYR A 89 85.69 -4.75 110.96
C TYR A 89 85.41 -3.28 110.59
N ILE A 90 86.02 -2.32 111.29
CA ILE A 90 85.91 -0.89 110.99
C ILE A 90 86.79 -0.51 109.79
N ALA A 91 87.84 -1.28 109.48
CA ALA A 91 88.74 -1.00 108.35
C ALA A 91 88.15 -1.37 106.97
N GLU A 92 87.28 -2.39 106.89
CA GLU A 92 86.69 -2.89 105.63
C GLU A 92 85.29 -2.32 105.31
N SER A 93 84.67 -1.51 106.19
CA SER A 93 83.26 -1.08 106.04
C SER A 93 82.98 -0.35 104.73
N ASP A 94 83.90 0.51 104.31
CA ASP A 94 83.67 1.46 103.21
C ASP A 94 83.79 0.78 101.83
N SER A 95 84.60 -0.28 101.76
CA SER A 95 84.76 -1.18 100.61
C SER A 95 83.43 -1.87 100.26
N LEU A 96 82.80 -2.48 101.28
CA LEU A 96 81.51 -3.17 101.14
C LEU A 96 80.37 -2.21 100.81
N ALA A 97 80.37 -1.00 101.40
CA ALA A 97 79.37 0.03 101.12
C ALA A 97 79.42 0.51 99.66
N ALA A 98 80.62 0.73 99.12
CA ALA A 98 80.81 1.17 97.73
C ALA A 98 80.30 0.13 96.71
N LEU A 99 80.62 -1.15 96.91
CA LEU A 99 80.18 -2.23 96.02
C LEU A 99 78.65 -2.36 95.99
N HIS A 100 78.00 -2.28 97.16
CA HIS A 100 76.54 -2.36 97.25
C HIS A 100 75.83 -1.20 96.52
N SER A 101 76.44 0.00 96.52
CA SER A 101 75.90 1.15 95.78
C SER A 101 75.90 0.93 94.26
N GLN A 102 76.97 0.38 93.69
CA GLN A 102 77.09 0.19 92.24
C GLN A 102 76.12 -0.87 91.69
N ILE A 103 75.93 -1.98 92.41
CA ILE A 103 74.94 -3.01 92.03
C ILE A 103 73.52 -2.38 91.96
N LYS A 104 73.19 -1.56 92.95
CA LYS A 104 71.89 -0.89 93.06
C LYS A 104 71.63 0.15 91.96
N GLU A 105 72.67 0.78 91.41
CA GLU A 105 72.56 1.63 90.22
C GLU A 105 72.29 0.82 88.95
N CYS A 106 72.95 -0.33 88.78
CA CYS A 106 72.73 -1.20 87.62
C CYS A 106 71.30 -1.76 87.56
N ASP A 107 70.77 -2.27 88.68
CA ASP A 107 69.37 -2.71 88.78
C ASP A 107 68.40 -1.57 88.42
N GLY A 108 68.69 -0.36 88.90
CA GLY A 108 67.88 0.84 88.62
C GLY A 108 67.80 1.22 87.13
N ILE A 109 68.79 0.85 86.31
CA ILE A 109 68.78 1.08 84.85
C ILE A 109 67.96 0.00 84.14
N LEU A 110 68.10 -1.27 84.54
CA LEU A 110 67.37 -2.38 83.93
C LEU A 110 65.85 -2.23 84.11
N VAL A 111 65.41 -1.87 85.32
CA VAL A 111 63.99 -1.59 85.62
C VAL A 111 63.41 -0.49 84.71
N GLN A 112 64.18 0.55 84.38
CA GLN A 112 63.72 1.62 83.49
C GLN A 112 63.52 1.16 82.03
N MET A 113 64.35 0.24 81.54
CA MET A 113 64.20 -0.32 80.19
C MET A 113 63.02 -1.29 80.10
N GLU A 114 62.80 -2.12 81.14
CA GLU A 114 61.64 -3.01 81.21
C GLU A 114 60.33 -2.22 81.25
N ASP A 115 60.23 -1.21 82.12
CA ASP A 115 59.05 -0.35 82.27
C ASP A 115 58.75 0.43 80.96
N MET A 116 59.77 0.91 80.24
CA MET A 116 59.57 1.56 78.94
C MET A 116 59.02 0.59 77.87
N LEU A 117 59.54 -0.64 77.78
CA LEU A 117 59.09 -1.62 76.80
C LEU A 117 57.70 -2.18 77.14
N GLY A 118 57.42 -2.41 78.42
CA GLY A 118 56.10 -2.83 78.90
C GLY A 118 55.02 -1.78 78.58
N ARG A 119 55.32 -0.48 78.76
CA ARG A 119 54.43 0.61 78.34
C ARG A 119 54.14 0.57 76.84
N PHE A 120 55.17 0.56 75.99
CA PHE A 120 55.01 0.50 74.53
C PHE A 120 54.20 -0.74 74.07
N GLN A 121 54.40 -1.90 74.69
CA GLN A 121 53.60 -3.10 74.41
C GLN A 121 52.13 -2.90 74.81
N SER A 122 51.88 -2.31 75.98
CA SER A 122 50.52 -2.04 76.46
C SER A 122 49.79 -1.01 75.57
N ASP A 123 50.47 0.06 75.16
CA ASP A 123 49.89 1.11 74.30
C ASP A 123 49.50 0.57 72.92
N LEU A 124 50.35 -0.26 72.30
CA LEU A 124 50.02 -0.93 71.04
C LEU A 124 48.86 -1.92 71.17
N GLY A 125 48.78 -2.63 72.31
CA GLY A 125 47.64 -3.49 72.64
C GLY A 125 46.34 -2.69 72.79
N ASN A 126 46.39 -1.60 73.57
CA ASN A 126 45.27 -0.70 73.83
C ASN A 126 44.73 -0.11 72.52
N ILE A 127 45.57 0.55 71.72
CA ILE A 127 45.20 1.17 70.43
C ILE A 127 44.61 0.11 69.47
N SER A 128 45.20 -1.08 69.40
CA SER A 128 44.69 -2.16 68.55
C SER A 128 43.32 -2.68 69.01
N SER A 129 43.02 -2.63 70.30
CA SER A 129 41.72 -2.99 70.86
C SER A 129 40.68 -1.88 70.65
N GLU A 130 41.07 -0.61 70.75
CA GLU A 130 40.20 0.55 70.50
C GLU A 130 39.79 0.63 69.03
N ILE A 131 40.74 0.47 68.09
CA ILE A 131 40.45 0.44 66.65
C ILE A 131 39.44 -0.68 66.32
N ARG A 132 39.62 -1.88 66.92
CA ARG A 132 38.68 -2.99 66.75
C ARG A 132 37.30 -2.66 67.31
N SER A 133 37.25 -2.12 68.53
CA SER A 133 36.01 -1.68 69.20
C SER A 133 35.26 -0.64 68.36
N LEU A 134 35.97 0.36 67.82
CA LEU A 134 35.39 1.37 66.92
C LEU A 134 34.88 0.77 65.61
N GLN A 135 35.58 -0.22 65.03
CA GLN A 135 35.16 -0.90 63.81
C GLN A 135 33.92 -1.80 64.03
N GLU A 136 33.85 -2.51 65.16
CA GLU A 136 32.68 -3.28 65.58
C GLU A 136 31.49 -2.38 65.90
N GLN A 137 31.71 -1.24 66.58
CA GLN A 137 30.68 -0.23 66.82
C GLN A 137 30.16 0.41 65.52
N SER A 138 31.06 0.77 64.60
CA SER A 138 30.70 1.37 63.30
C SER A 138 29.90 0.41 62.42
N THR A 139 30.31 -0.85 62.31
CA THR A 139 29.56 -1.87 61.56
C THR A 139 28.21 -2.19 62.22
N SER A 140 28.16 -2.31 63.55
CA SER A 140 26.91 -2.47 64.32
C SER A 140 25.96 -1.28 64.12
N MET A 141 26.47 -0.04 64.15
CA MET A 141 25.69 1.17 63.91
C MET A 141 25.16 1.24 62.47
N SER A 142 25.96 0.85 61.48
CA SER A 142 25.57 0.77 60.07
C SER A 142 24.43 -0.24 59.84
N VAL A 143 24.52 -1.45 60.44
CA VAL A 143 23.44 -2.45 60.39
C VAL A 143 22.18 -1.94 61.09
N ARG A 144 22.30 -1.33 62.28
CA ARG A 144 21.17 -0.72 62.99
C ARG A 144 20.50 0.39 62.17
N LEU A 145 21.27 1.23 61.50
CA LEU A 145 20.77 2.30 60.63
C LEU A 145 20.07 1.76 59.39
N LYS A 146 20.64 0.74 58.73
CA LYS A 146 20.02 0.08 57.57
C LYS A 146 18.69 -0.58 57.95
N ASN A 147 18.67 -1.33 59.05
CA ASN A 147 17.44 -1.96 59.54
C ASN A 147 16.38 -0.92 59.91
N ARG A 148 16.76 0.20 60.54
CA ARG A 148 15.85 1.32 60.84
C ARG A 148 15.27 1.95 59.57
N ARG A 149 16.06 2.18 58.52
CA ARG A 149 15.56 2.71 57.23
C ARG A 149 14.56 1.75 56.58
N THR A 150 14.90 0.47 56.44
CA THR A 150 13.98 -0.51 55.82
C THR A 150 12.71 -0.76 56.65
N VAL A 151 12.74 -0.54 57.96
CA VAL A 151 11.52 -0.50 58.78
C VAL A 151 10.75 0.80 58.56
N GLN A 152 11.42 1.96 58.54
CA GLN A 152 10.79 3.26 58.26
C GLN A 152 10.08 3.26 56.91
N GLU A 153 10.76 2.90 55.82
CA GLU A 153 10.23 2.85 54.45
C GLU A 153 8.92 2.04 54.37
N ARG A 154 8.84 0.92 55.11
CA ARG A 154 7.63 0.07 55.20
C ARG A 154 6.53 0.68 56.07
N LEU A 155 6.89 1.30 57.21
CA LEU A 155 5.93 1.97 58.08
C LEU A 155 5.32 3.21 57.40
N GLU A 156 6.13 3.94 56.65
CA GLU A 156 5.78 5.15 55.92
C GLU A 156 4.76 4.84 54.81
N ALA A 157 5.02 3.82 53.98
CA ALA A 157 4.06 3.31 53.00
C ALA A 157 2.75 2.80 53.64
N PHE A 158 2.84 2.06 54.77
CA PHE A 158 1.65 1.61 55.51
C PHE A 158 0.81 2.78 56.03
N ILE A 159 1.45 3.81 56.59
CA ILE A 159 0.79 5.03 57.08
C ILE A 159 0.18 5.82 55.91
N GLU A 160 0.86 5.93 54.76
CA GLU A 160 0.34 6.63 53.59
C GLU A 160 -0.96 5.98 53.06
N HIS A 161 -1.02 4.65 53.01
CA HIS A 161 -2.21 3.92 52.56
C HIS A 161 -3.34 3.87 53.60
N VAL A 162 -3.03 3.70 54.90
CA VAL A 162 -4.06 3.59 55.97
C VAL A 162 -4.58 4.95 56.43
N SER A 163 -3.80 6.03 56.36
CA SER A 163 -4.30 7.36 56.70
C SER A 163 -5.30 7.88 55.67
N ILE A 164 -6.37 8.54 56.13
CA ILE A 164 -7.34 9.22 55.26
C ILE A 164 -7.19 10.74 55.47
N PRO A 165 -6.59 11.49 54.53
CA PRO A 165 -6.48 12.94 54.66
C PRO A 165 -7.87 13.62 54.68
N PRO A 166 -8.11 14.59 55.58
CA PRO A 166 -9.32 15.42 55.55
C PRO A 166 -9.68 16.00 54.16
N PRO A 167 -8.75 16.54 53.33
CA PRO A 167 -9.12 17.03 52.00
C PRO A 167 -9.65 15.94 51.05
N LEU A 168 -9.27 14.67 51.23
CA LEU A 168 -9.84 13.55 50.47
C LEU A 168 -11.33 13.36 50.83
N ILE A 169 -11.66 13.43 52.13
CA ILE A 169 -13.03 13.38 52.64
C ILE A 169 -13.86 14.55 52.10
N PHE A 170 -13.36 15.79 52.22
CA PHE A 170 -14.07 16.97 51.70
C PHE A 170 -14.23 16.94 50.17
N GLY A 171 -13.20 16.52 49.43
CA GLY A 171 -13.25 16.37 47.97
C GLY A 171 -14.32 15.37 47.52
N ILE A 172 -14.38 14.19 48.16
CA ILE A 172 -15.39 13.16 47.84
C ILE A 172 -16.80 13.61 48.27
N VAL A 173 -16.97 14.16 49.47
CA VAL A 173 -18.31 14.43 50.04
C VAL A 173 -18.92 15.74 49.52
N GLN A 174 -18.10 16.78 49.34
CA GLN A 174 -18.56 18.16 49.05
C GLN A 174 -17.96 18.76 47.76
N GLY A 175 -16.80 18.29 47.29
CA GLY A 175 -16.11 18.85 46.12
C GLY A 175 -16.89 18.75 44.80
N GLU A 176 -16.56 19.60 43.82
CA GLU A 176 -17.24 19.65 42.52
C GLU A 176 -16.89 18.45 41.61
N MET A 177 -17.82 18.05 40.74
CA MET A 177 -17.68 16.88 39.84
C MET A 177 -16.82 17.20 38.60
N GLY A 178 -15.55 17.53 38.83
CA GLY A 178 -14.52 17.81 37.82
C GLY A 178 -13.27 16.94 37.94
N GLU A 179 -12.18 17.35 37.29
CA GLU A 179 -10.92 16.59 37.26
C GLU A 179 -10.28 16.41 38.64
N ALA A 180 -10.43 17.37 39.55
CA ALA A 180 -10.00 17.24 40.94
C ALA A 180 -10.71 16.09 41.68
N PHE A 181 -12.00 15.86 41.40
CA PHE A 181 -12.74 14.72 41.96
C PHE A 181 -12.24 13.39 41.39
N LEU A 182 -11.79 13.35 40.12
CA LEU A 182 -11.19 12.14 39.55
C LEU A 182 -9.89 11.77 40.26
N GLY A 183 -9.00 12.74 40.54
CA GLY A 183 -7.79 12.50 41.34
C GLY A 183 -8.10 11.99 42.76
N HIS A 184 -9.08 12.59 43.43
CA HIS A 184 -9.57 12.09 44.73
C HIS A 184 -10.21 10.68 44.64
N LEU A 185 -10.81 10.33 43.50
CA LEU A 185 -11.36 8.99 43.27
C LEU A 185 -10.24 7.96 43.04
N GLU A 186 -9.18 8.33 42.33
CA GLU A 186 -7.97 7.50 42.18
C GLU A 186 -7.27 7.25 43.51
N ASP A 187 -7.15 8.27 44.36
CA ASP A 187 -6.52 8.14 45.69
C ASP A 187 -7.37 7.32 46.67
N LEU A 188 -8.69 7.34 46.52
CA LEU A 188 -9.59 6.42 47.24
C LEU A 188 -9.44 4.98 46.72
N ALA A 189 -9.39 4.77 45.40
CA ALA A 189 -9.23 3.46 44.78
C ALA A 189 -7.92 2.79 45.20
N LYS A 190 -6.78 3.49 45.13
CA LYS A 190 -5.47 2.99 45.60
C LYS A 190 -5.53 2.44 47.03
N LYS A 191 -6.31 3.09 47.91
CA LYS A 191 -6.49 2.71 49.32
C LYS A 191 -7.46 1.55 49.50
N LEU A 192 -8.54 1.49 48.71
CA LEU A 192 -9.44 0.33 48.64
C LEU A 192 -8.72 -0.93 48.11
N ASP A 193 -7.88 -0.78 47.10
CA ASP A 193 -7.15 -1.89 46.47
C ASP A 193 -6.01 -2.41 47.38
N TYR A 194 -5.27 -1.52 48.06
CA TYR A 194 -4.27 -1.92 49.07
C TYR A 194 -4.92 -2.75 50.19
N VAL A 195 -6.08 -2.32 50.68
CA VAL A 195 -6.91 -3.02 51.68
C VAL A 195 -7.47 -4.36 51.19
N ALA A 196 -7.67 -4.52 49.89
CA ALA A 196 -8.12 -5.77 49.28
C ALA A 196 -6.97 -6.77 49.06
N GLY A 197 -5.74 -6.28 48.84
CA GLY A 197 -4.57 -7.09 48.49
C GLY A 197 -3.62 -7.47 49.63
N ASP A 198 -3.52 -6.66 50.69
CA ASP A 198 -2.61 -6.92 51.83
C ASP A 198 -3.38 -7.43 53.06
N ASP A 199 -3.46 -8.76 53.20
CA ASP A 199 -4.09 -9.40 54.37
C ASP A 199 -3.41 -8.99 55.70
N THR A 200 -2.12 -8.64 55.71
CA THR A 200 -1.44 -8.23 56.95
C THR A 200 -1.86 -6.84 57.41
N ALA A 201 -2.10 -5.92 56.47
CA ALA A 201 -2.73 -4.64 56.76
C ALA A 201 -4.18 -4.82 57.25
N ARG A 202 -4.92 -5.74 56.63
CA ARG A 202 -6.34 -6.03 56.88
C ARG A 202 -6.66 -6.47 58.31
N PHE A 203 -5.73 -7.15 58.98
CA PHE A 203 -5.88 -7.57 60.38
C PHE A 203 -5.33 -6.56 61.41
N SER A 204 -4.75 -5.43 60.96
CA SER A 204 -4.20 -4.40 61.85
C SER A 204 -5.30 -3.66 62.63
N ALA A 205 -5.02 -3.33 63.89
CA ALA A 205 -5.94 -2.57 64.75
C ALA A 205 -6.26 -1.19 64.14
N ALA A 206 -5.24 -0.46 63.69
CA ALA A 206 -5.42 0.84 63.04
C ALA A 206 -6.27 0.74 61.75
N PHE A 207 -6.23 -0.40 61.05
CA PHE A 207 -7.10 -0.59 59.89
C PHE A 207 -8.55 -0.89 60.28
N ARG A 208 -8.80 -1.67 61.35
CA ARG A 208 -10.15 -1.93 61.86
C ARG A 208 -10.91 -0.65 62.21
N ASP A 209 -10.22 0.34 62.76
CA ASP A 209 -10.81 1.65 63.11
C ASP A 209 -11.10 2.51 61.87
N VAL A 210 -10.28 2.41 60.81
CA VAL A 210 -10.42 3.19 59.56
C VAL A 210 -11.41 2.55 58.57
N ALA A 211 -11.51 1.23 58.54
CA ALA A 211 -12.38 0.46 57.64
C ALA A 211 -13.83 0.97 57.53
N PRO A 212 -14.57 1.29 58.62
CA PRO A 212 -15.95 1.79 58.50
C PRO A 212 -16.04 3.16 57.79
N GLU A 213 -15.05 4.05 57.97
CA GLU A 213 -15.04 5.34 57.28
C GLU A 213 -14.57 5.22 55.82
N LEU A 214 -13.65 4.29 55.53
CA LEU A 214 -13.28 3.95 54.14
C LEU A 214 -14.49 3.37 53.37
N GLU A 215 -15.27 2.50 53.99
CA GLU A 215 -16.53 1.96 53.43
C GLU A 215 -17.60 3.05 53.24
N ARG A 216 -17.76 3.96 54.21
CA ARG A 216 -18.65 5.13 54.06
C ARG A 216 -18.24 6.03 52.90
N LEU A 217 -16.94 6.31 52.75
CA LEU A 217 -16.41 7.08 51.63
C LEU A 217 -16.63 6.37 50.30
N LYS A 218 -16.41 5.05 50.23
CA LYS A 218 -16.72 4.22 49.06
C LYS A 218 -18.20 4.34 48.68
N VAL A 219 -19.12 4.13 49.63
CA VAL A 219 -20.58 4.25 49.39
C VAL A 219 -20.93 5.66 48.91
N LYS A 220 -20.34 6.72 49.49
CA LYS A 220 -20.64 8.09 49.07
C LYS A 220 -20.05 8.45 47.71
N ALA A 221 -18.83 7.99 47.40
CA ALA A 221 -18.20 8.15 46.10
C ALA A 221 -18.99 7.43 45.00
N VAL A 222 -19.38 6.17 45.26
CA VAL A 222 -20.25 5.36 44.39
C VAL A 222 -21.59 6.08 44.14
N GLN A 223 -22.23 6.63 45.18
CA GLN A 223 -23.46 7.40 45.03
C GLN A 223 -23.24 8.61 44.09
N ARG A 224 -22.23 9.45 44.33
CA ARG A 224 -22.00 10.66 43.52
C ARG A 224 -21.61 10.32 42.07
N CYS A 225 -20.83 9.27 41.85
CA CYS A 225 -20.51 8.78 40.51
C CYS A 225 -21.76 8.31 39.77
N ARG A 226 -22.61 7.50 40.42
CA ARG A 226 -23.90 7.05 39.88
C ARG A 226 -24.79 8.23 39.52
N ASP A 227 -25.05 9.12 40.48
CA ASP A 227 -26.01 10.20 40.32
C ASP A 227 -25.54 11.19 39.22
N HIS A 228 -24.24 11.47 39.11
CA HIS A 228 -23.70 12.33 38.04
C HIS A 228 -23.70 11.65 36.65
N LEU A 229 -23.29 10.38 36.54
CA LEU A 229 -23.34 9.66 35.27
C LEU A 229 -24.79 9.52 34.78
N MET A 230 -25.73 9.23 35.68
CA MET A 230 -27.16 9.19 35.37
C MET A 230 -27.70 10.56 34.91
N GLU A 231 -27.33 11.65 35.58
CA GLU A 231 -27.65 13.01 35.14
C GLU A 231 -27.20 13.25 33.69
N ARG A 232 -25.94 12.93 33.36
CA ARG A 232 -25.42 13.08 31.97
C ARG A 232 -26.14 12.18 30.97
N ILE A 233 -26.55 10.96 31.36
CA ILE A 233 -27.32 10.04 30.51
C ILE A 233 -28.73 10.58 30.23
N TYR A 234 -29.43 11.09 31.24
CA TYR A 234 -30.74 11.73 31.05
C TYR A 234 -30.65 13.01 30.22
N ASP A 235 -29.54 13.74 30.31
CA ASP A 235 -29.27 14.94 29.51
C ASP A 235 -29.23 14.65 28.00
N MET A 236 -28.75 13.47 27.59
CA MET A 236 -28.72 13.01 26.20
C MET A 236 -30.10 12.71 25.59
N ARG A 237 -31.16 12.57 26.42
CA ARG A 237 -32.54 12.37 25.95
C ARG A 237 -33.14 13.65 25.32
N LYS A 238 -32.60 14.84 25.64
CA LYS A 238 -33.20 16.13 25.26
C LYS A 238 -33.24 16.30 23.73
N PRO A 239 -34.37 16.74 23.14
CA PRO A 239 -34.50 16.88 21.69
C PRO A 239 -33.52 17.92 21.12
N LYS A 240 -33.11 17.74 19.86
CA LYS A 240 -32.08 18.54 19.15
C LYS A 240 -30.66 18.51 19.75
N THR A 241 -30.40 17.69 20.78
CA THR A 241 -29.05 17.47 21.29
C THR A 241 -28.21 16.67 20.28
N ASN A 242 -27.01 17.15 19.95
CA ASN A 242 -26.01 16.34 19.24
C ASN A 242 -25.42 15.32 20.24
N LEU A 243 -25.68 14.04 20.00
CA LEU A 243 -25.29 12.94 20.87
C LEU A 243 -23.75 12.80 20.98
N GLN A 244 -23.03 12.88 19.86
CA GLN A 244 -21.57 12.75 19.80
C GLN A 244 -20.85 13.82 20.64
N ILE A 245 -21.41 15.04 20.67
CA ILE A 245 -20.89 16.14 21.49
C ILE A 245 -21.13 15.90 22.99
N LYS A 246 -22.22 15.22 23.38
CA LYS A 246 -22.44 14.82 24.78
C LYS A 246 -21.61 13.59 25.19
N GLN A 247 -21.43 12.63 24.29
CA GLN A 247 -20.58 11.45 24.51
C GLN A 247 -19.11 11.82 24.71
N SER A 248 -18.55 12.74 23.93
CA SER A 248 -17.16 13.19 24.14
C SER A 248 -16.94 13.94 25.47
N VAL A 249 -17.99 14.56 26.03
CA VAL A 249 -17.97 15.07 27.42
C VAL A 249 -18.08 13.91 28.43
N LEU A 250 -18.88 12.89 28.16
CA LEU A 250 -19.04 11.72 29.03
C LEU A 250 -17.76 10.87 29.12
N LEU A 251 -16.99 10.73 28.03
CA LEU A 251 -15.69 10.03 27.99
C LEU A 251 -14.66 10.61 28.97
N ARG A 252 -14.73 11.92 29.30
CA ARG A 252 -13.87 12.53 30.33
C ARG A 252 -14.04 11.87 31.70
N TYR A 253 -15.23 11.32 31.95
CA TYR A 253 -15.60 10.66 33.20
C TYR A 253 -15.44 9.13 33.15
N ARG A 254 -14.76 8.56 32.13
CA ARG A 254 -14.53 7.10 31.97
C ARG A 254 -13.96 6.43 33.23
N TYR A 255 -13.13 7.13 34.01
CA TYR A 255 -12.57 6.59 35.25
C TYR A 255 -13.65 6.35 36.33
N MET A 256 -14.72 7.15 36.37
CA MET A 256 -15.87 6.88 37.26
C MET A 256 -16.56 5.55 36.90
N ALA A 257 -16.66 5.21 35.61
CA ALA A 257 -17.22 3.93 35.18
C ALA A 257 -16.29 2.75 35.54
N ALA A 258 -14.97 2.90 35.39
CA ALA A 258 -13.99 1.90 35.84
C ALA A 258 -14.06 1.67 37.36
N PHE A 259 -14.07 2.75 38.16
CA PHE A 259 -14.23 2.70 39.61
C PHE A 259 -15.52 1.99 40.04
N LEU A 260 -16.65 2.31 39.39
CA LEU A 260 -17.93 1.62 39.64
C LEU A 260 -17.85 0.13 39.25
N LYS A 261 -17.15 -0.22 38.16
CA LYS A 261 -16.98 -1.62 37.72
C LYS A 261 -16.19 -2.45 38.74
N GLN A 262 -15.16 -1.86 39.35
CA GLN A 262 -14.30 -2.53 40.33
C GLN A 262 -14.98 -2.64 41.71
N HIS A 263 -15.57 -1.55 42.22
CA HIS A 263 -16.04 -1.51 43.62
C HIS A 263 -17.56 -1.64 43.81
N ALA A 264 -18.38 -1.54 42.74
CA ALA A 264 -19.84 -1.54 42.81
C ALA A 264 -20.53 -2.11 41.54
N PRO A 265 -20.24 -3.37 41.14
CA PRO A 265 -20.67 -3.92 39.85
C PRO A 265 -22.18 -3.87 39.58
N ASN A 266 -23.02 -3.98 40.62
CA ASN A 266 -24.48 -3.87 40.49
C ASN A 266 -24.92 -2.47 40.03
N ILE A 267 -24.26 -1.43 40.51
CA ILE A 267 -24.54 -0.02 40.16
C ILE A 267 -23.92 0.31 38.79
N TYR A 268 -22.74 -0.25 38.49
CA TYR A 268 -22.19 -0.21 37.13
C TYR A 268 -23.17 -0.80 36.09
N ALA A 269 -23.78 -1.95 36.39
CA ALA A 269 -24.79 -2.57 35.54
C ALA A 269 -26.06 -1.71 35.39
N GLU A 270 -26.54 -1.06 36.47
CA GLU A 270 -27.66 -0.10 36.42
C GLU A 270 -27.35 1.06 35.47
N VAL A 271 -26.19 1.70 35.62
CA VAL A 271 -25.79 2.88 34.83
C VAL A 271 -25.52 2.51 33.35
N ARG A 272 -24.91 1.33 33.09
CA ARG A 272 -24.82 0.77 31.72
C ARG A 272 -26.19 0.53 31.11
N GLY A 273 -27.10 -0.12 31.84
CA GLY A 273 -28.46 -0.40 31.36
C GLY A 273 -29.22 0.89 31.04
N ALA A 274 -29.11 1.91 31.90
CA ALA A 274 -29.68 3.23 31.66
C ALA A 274 -29.08 3.90 30.41
N TYR A 275 -27.76 3.80 30.17
CA TYR A 275 -27.14 4.28 28.94
C TYR A 275 -27.74 3.57 27.71
N VAL A 276 -27.69 2.24 27.69
CA VAL A 276 -28.18 1.40 26.57
C VAL A 276 -29.64 1.71 26.25
N ASP A 277 -30.52 1.72 27.27
CA ASP A 277 -31.93 2.06 27.10
C ASP A 277 -32.15 3.44 26.47
N LYS A 278 -31.56 4.50 27.07
CA LYS A 278 -31.95 5.88 26.72
C LYS A 278 -31.27 6.34 25.44
N VAL A 279 -30.04 5.89 25.19
CA VAL A 279 -29.30 6.19 23.96
C VAL A 279 -29.79 5.31 22.80
N GLY A 280 -29.98 4.00 23.03
CA GLY A 280 -30.53 3.08 22.03
C GLY A 280 -31.93 3.47 21.56
N ALA A 281 -32.84 3.82 22.48
CA ALA A 281 -34.16 4.35 22.12
C ALA A 281 -34.04 5.66 21.29
N LYS A 282 -33.10 6.55 21.65
CA LYS A 282 -32.93 7.82 20.95
C LYS A 282 -32.40 7.67 19.52
N MET A 283 -31.56 6.66 19.27
CA MET A 283 -31.12 6.28 17.92
C MET A 283 -32.21 5.54 17.14
N LEU A 284 -32.96 4.65 17.78
CA LEU A 284 -34.06 3.95 17.14
C LEU A 284 -35.10 4.95 16.61
N ASP A 285 -35.41 6.01 17.38
CA ASP A 285 -36.25 7.12 16.92
C ASP A 285 -35.62 7.89 15.74
N LEU A 286 -34.29 8.06 15.70
CA LEU A 286 -33.59 8.68 14.58
C LEU A 286 -33.73 7.83 13.30
N PHE A 287 -33.45 6.53 13.37
CA PHE A 287 -33.56 5.63 12.22
C PHE A 287 -35.02 5.44 11.76
N ARG A 288 -35.99 5.40 12.67
CA ARG A 288 -37.43 5.43 12.33
C ARG A 288 -37.82 6.72 11.61
N THR A 289 -37.37 7.87 12.09
CA THR A 289 -37.64 9.17 11.45
C THR A 289 -36.97 9.25 10.07
N TYR A 290 -35.75 8.73 9.94
CA TYR A 290 -35.02 8.65 8.67
C TYR A 290 -35.76 7.75 7.67
N TRP A 291 -36.20 6.57 8.09
CA TRP A 291 -36.95 5.63 7.25
C TRP A 291 -38.30 6.21 6.79
N ALA A 292 -39.09 6.80 7.70
CA ALA A 292 -40.37 7.44 7.36
C ALA A 292 -40.22 8.72 6.51
N ALA A 293 -39.00 9.24 6.34
CA ALA A 293 -38.68 10.27 5.35
C ALA A 293 -38.19 9.66 4.02
N MET A 294 -37.46 8.56 4.09
CA MET A 294 -37.02 7.75 2.94
C MET A 294 -38.21 7.30 2.08
N GLU A 295 -39.24 6.71 2.70
CA GLU A 295 -40.48 6.24 2.05
C GLU A 295 -41.24 7.37 1.32
N ARG A 296 -41.12 8.62 1.78
CA ARG A 296 -41.78 9.79 1.17
C ARG A 296 -41.00 10.40 0.01
N LEU A 297 -39.73 10.03 -0.17
CA LEU A 297 -38.82 10.54 -1.20
C LEU A 297 -38.59 9.54 -2.34
N GLU A 298 -39.18 8.36 -2.28
CA GLU A 298 -38.95 7.28 -3.26
C GLU A 298 -39.53 7.59 -4.66
N GLU A 299 -38.74 7.20 -5.67
CA GLU A 299 -39.15 7.07 -7.06
C GLU A 299 -39.24 5.59 -7.49
N ILE A 300 -40.46 5.13 -7.73
CA ILE A 300 -40.73 3.78 -8.25
C ILE A 300 -40.44 3.77 -9.76
N VAL A 301 -39.23 3.37 -10.14
CA VAL A 301 -38.75 3.34 -11.54
C VAL A 301 -39.32 2.18 -12.35
N VAL A 302 -39.53 1.02 -11.72
CA VAL A 302 -39.99 -0.22 -12.38
C VAL A 302 -41.20 -0.77 -11.64
N THR A 303 -42.31 -0.94 -12.35
CA THR A 303 -43.52 -1.56 -11.79
C THR A 303 -43.62 -3.03 -12.16
N SER A 304 -44.54 -3.77 -11.53
CA SER A 304 -44.89 -5.13 -11.94
C SER A 304 -45.38 -5.24 -13.40
N THR A 305 -45.80 -4.12 -14.02
CA THR A 305 -46.22 -4.08 -15.43
C THR A 305 -45.06 -4.01 -16.44
N ASP A 306 -43.83 -3.71 -15.99
CA ASP A 306 -42.68 -3.44 -16.86
C ASP A 306 -41.81 -4.68 -17.17
N SER A 307 -42.33 -5.88 -16.91
CA SER A 307 -41.60 -7.13 -17.17
C SER A 307 -41.13 -7.29 -18.63
N LEU A 308 -40.05 -8.05 -18.84
CA LEU A 308 -39.43 -8.27 -20.15
C LEU A 308 -40.42 -8.72 -21.23
N GLY A 309 -41.38 -9.57 -20.84
CA GLY A 309 -42.43 -10.10 -21.70
C GLY A 309 -43.74 -9.31 -21.74
N ALA A 310 -43.85 -8.17 -21.04
CA ALA A 310 -45.08 -7.37 -21.08
C ALA A 310 -45.34 -6.85 -22.51
N PRO A 311 -46.52 -7.12 -23.11
CA PRO A 311 -46.83 -6.73 -24.47
C PRO A 311 -46.87 -5.21 -24.63
N GLU A 312 -46.61 -4.73 -25.85
CA GLU A 312 -46.71 -3.31 -26.16
C GLU A 312 -48.16 -2.82 -26.04
N ALA A 313 -48.37 -1.79 -25.23
CA ALA A 313 -49.67 -1.12 -25.14
C ALA A 313 -49.92 -0.35 -26.43
N ALA A 314 -50.63 -0.99 -27.37
CA ALA A 314 -50.80 -0.50 -28.73
C ALA A 314 -51.21 0.99 -28.79
N ALA A 315 -50.42 1.78 -29.52
CA ALA A 315 -50.59 3.23 -29.67
C ALA A 315 -51.82 3.59 -30.53
N GLY A 316 -53.02 3.35 -29.99
CA GLY A 316 -54.30 3.58 -30.64
C GLY A 316 -55.54 3.38 -29.75
N GLY A 317 -55.39 2.89 -28.51
CA GLY A 317 -56.52 2.72 -27.58
C GLY A 317 -56.91 4.02 -26.87
N MET A 318 -57.98 4.69 -27.30
CA MET A 318 -58.60 5.82 -26.57
C MET A 318 -59.34 5.34 -25.31
N GLY A 319 -58.59 5.01 -24.25
CA GLY A 319 -59.13 4.71 -22.93
C GLY A 319 -59.31 5.97 -22.06
N LEU A 320 -60.48 6.14 -21.44
CA LEU A 320 -60.85 7.32 -20.63
C LEU A 320 -59.90 7.62 -19.45
N GLY A 321 -59.10 6.64 -19.00
CA GLY A 321 -58.10 6.85 -17.95
C GLY A 321 -56.94 7.79 -18.34
N ALA A 322 -56.71 8.03 -19.63
CA ALA A 322 -55.59 8.85 -20.11
C ALA A 322 -55.67 10.33 -19.68
N PHE A 323 -56.86 10.85 -19.34
CA PHE A 323 -57.06 12.27 -19.01
C PHE A 323 -56.48 12.72 -17.65
N PHE A 324 -56.13 11.79 -16.75
CA PHE A 324 -55.59 12.13 -15.42
C PHE A 324 -54.06 11.94 -15.31
N ALA A 325 -53.42 11.39 -16.33
CA ALA A 325 -51.95 11.22 -16.37
C ALA A 325 -51.27 12.55 -16.75
N ARG A 326 -50.97 13.39 -15.75
CA ARG A 326 -50.30 14.69 -15.94
C ARG A 326 -48.95 14.52 -16.65
N GLN A 327 -48.89 14.98 -17.89
CA GLN A 327 -47.75 14.88 -18.80
C GLN A 327 -46.48 15.53 -18.21
N PRO A 328 -45.35 14.81 -18.10
CA PRO A 328 -44.06 15.41 -17.74
C PRO A 328 -43.53 16.28 -18.89
N THR A 329 -42.95 17.43 -18.56
CA THR A 329 -42.58 18.46 -19.55
C THR A 329 -41.19 18.25 -20.15
N ALA A 330 -41.14 18.10 -21.47
CA ALA A 330 -40.03 18.47 -22.36
C ALA A 330 -38.59 18.07 -21.91
N GLY A 331 -38.19 16.82 -22.18
CA GLY A 331 -36.84 16.35 -21.83
C GLY A 331 -36.40 15.00 -22.41
N GLY A 332 -36.62 14.76 -23.72
CA GLY A 332 -36.12 13.55 -24.40
C GLY A 332 -37.12 12.40 -24.51
N SER A 333 -37.08 11.67 -25.63
CA SER A 333 -37.94 10.53 -25.93
C SER A 333 -37.32 9.22 -25.40
N SER A 334 -37.19 9.09 -24.07
CA SER A 334 -36.69 7.85 -23.47
C SER A 334 -37.74 6.73 -23.63
N SER A 335 -37.38 5.69 -24.37
CA SER A 335 -38.23 4.54 -24.68
C SER A 335 -38.60 3.78 -23.40
N ARG A 336 -39.83 3.27 -23.28
CA ARG A 336 -40.25 2.35 -22.19
C ARG A 336 -39.62 0.95 -22.30
N ALA A 337 -38.56 0.81 -23.11
CA ALA A 337 -37.66 -0.33 -23.14
C ALA A 337 -36.22 0.00 -22.69
N GLU A 338 -35.85 1.28 -22.56
CA GLU A 338 -34.61 1.73 -21.87
C GLU A 338 -34.67 1.61 -20.34
N VAL A 339 -35.80 1.17 -19.77
CA VAL A 339 -36.08 1.09 -18.31
C VAL A 339 -35.01 0.30 -17.54
N TYR A 340 -34.33 -0.66 -18.18
CA TYR A 340 -33.25 -1.46 -17.59
C TYR A 340 -31.82 -0.97 -17.96
N ALA A 341 -31.67 0.22 -18.54
CA ALA A 341 -30.36 0.78 -18.86
C ALA A 341 -29.74 1.48 -17.63
N LEU A 342 -28.52 1.08 -17.25
CA LEU A 342 -27.84 1.60 -16.05
C LEU A 342 -27.71 3.14 -16.00
N LYS A 343 -27.36 3.77 -17.13
CA LYS A 343 -27.21 5.23 -17.30
C LYS A 343 -26.60 5.90 -16.04
N ASP A 344 -27.26 6.92 -15.49
CA ASP A 344 -26.77 7.71 -14.35
C ASP A 344 -26.85 6.96 -13.00
N ARG A 345 -27.58 5.83 -12.93
CA ARG A 345 -27.68 4.99 -11.71
C ARG A 345 -26.34 4.34 -11.37
N ALA A 346 -25.42 4.23 -12.33
CA ALA A 346 -24.02 3.88 -12.06
C ALA A 346 -23.33 4.86 -11.09
N GLY A 347 -23.72 6.15 -11.13
CA GLY A 347 -23.10 7.23 -10.34
C GLY A 347 -23.20 7.04 -8.82
N VAL A 348 -24.14 6.22 -8.35
CA VAL A 348 -24.28 5.85 -6.92
C VAL A 348 -23.03 5.14 -6.40
N LEU A 349 -22.34 4.38 -7.26
CA LEU A 349 -21.09 3.67 -6.92
C LEU A 349 -19.89 4.62 -6.80
N ALA A 350 -19.85 5.70 -7.61
CA ALA A 350 -18.85 6.77 -7.43
C ALA A 350 -19.09 7.58 -6.14
N GLN A 351 -20.33 7.62 -5.65
CA GLN A 351 -20.75 8.39 -4.48
C GLN A 351 -20.87 7.56 -3.18
N LEU A 352 -20.32 6.33 -3.13
CA LEU A 352 -20.39 5.45 -1.95
C LEU A 352 -19.94 6.17 -0.66
N GLU A 353 -18.76 6.80 -0.68
CA GLU A 353 -18.20 7.46 0.50
C GLU A 353 -18.74 8.88 0.77
N ALA A 354 -19.65 9.40 -0.06
CA ALA A 354 -20.30 10.70 0.14
C ALA A 354 -21.17 10.72 1.42
N PRO A 355 -21.41 11.89 2.06
CA PRO A 355 -22.24 11.97 3.26
C PRO A 355 -23.68 11.45 3.05
N PRO A 356 -24.40 11.08 4.12
CA PRO A 356 -25.82 10.75 4.05
C PRO A 356 -26.67 11.91 3.50
N LEU A 357 -27.77 11.59 2.81
CA LEU A 357 -28.73 12.59 2.35
C LEU A 357 -29.40 13.29 3.53
N VAL A 358 -29.44 14.62 3.47
CA VAL A 358 -30.14 15.48 4.44
C VAL A 358 -31.62 15.54 4.05
N LEU A 359 -32.39 14.55 4.50
CA LEU A 359 -33.75 14.29 4.00
C LEU A 359 -34.70 15.50 4.13
N HIS A 360 -34.57 16.32 5.18
CA HIS A 360 -35.39 17.53 5.33
C HIS A 360 -35.18 18.54 4.19
N VAL A 361 -33.94 18.67 3.67
CA VAL A 361 -33.65 19.54 2.51
C VAL A 361 -34.23 18.92 1.25
N ALA A 362 -34.02 17.62 1.03
CA ALA A 362 -34.60 16.88 -0.09
C ALA A 362 -36.14 16.99 -0.17
N GLU A 363 -36.83 16.88 0.99
CA GLU A 363 -38.27 17.09 1.10
C GLU A 363 -38.68 18.52 0.70
N SER A 364 -37.93 19.53 1.16
CA SER A 364 -38.20 20.94 0.84
C SER A 364 -37.92 21.33 -0.62
N GLU A 365 -36.99 20.62 -1.28
CA GLU A 365 -36.68 20.75 -2.70
C GLU A 365 -37.56 19.85 -3.59
N HIS A 366 -38.43 19.03 -3.00
CA HIS A 366 -39.26 18.02 -3.66
C HIS A 366 -38.48 17.06 -4.59
N LYS A 367 -37.20 16.80 -4.29
CA LYS A 367 -36.35 15.89 -5.05
C LYS A 367 -36.70 14.44 -4.69
N LYS A 368 -37.02 13.63 -5.70
CA LYS A 368 -37.15 12.18 -5.55
C LYS A 368 -35.83 11.47 -5.79
N PHE A 369 -35.71 10.25 -5.28
CA PHE A 369 -34.52 9.41 -5.41
C PHE A 369 -34.90 7.94 -5.65
N THR A 370 -34.07 7.24 -6.42
CA THR A 370 -34.20 5.79 -6.61
C THR A 370 -33.79 5.04 -5.34
N PHE A 371 -34.35 3.84 -5.15
CA PHE A 371 -34.21 3.09 -3.89
C PHE A 371 -32.75 2.76 -3.55
N GLU A 372 -31.86 2.54 -4.54
CA GLU A 372 -30.43 2.31 -4.26
C GLU A 372 -29.70 3.54 -3.67
N VAL A 373 -30.12 4.77 -4.00
CA VAL A 373 -29.53 6.00 -3.44
C VAL A 373 -29.93 6.15 -1.96
N LEU A 374 -31.20 5.84 -1.68
CA LEU A 374 -31.80 5.87 -0.35
C LEU A 374 -31.21 4.78 0.55
N PHE A 375 -31.06 3.56 0.02
CA PHE A 375 -30.34 2.46 0.66
C PHE A 375 -28.89 2.84 0.99
N ARG A 376 -28.17 3.48 0.05
CA ARG A 376 -26.80 3.99 0.27
C ARG A 376 -26.75 5.01 1.42
N SER A 377 -27.66 5.99 1.44
CA SER A 377 -27.62 7.04 2.46
C SER A 377 -28.00 6.52 3.85
N LEU A 378 -28.96 5.59 3.94
CA LEU A 378 -29.28 4.88 5.18
C LEU A 378 -28.08 4.06 5.69
N HIS A 379 -27.45 3.25 4.85
CA HIS A 379 -26.31 2.43 5.27
C HIS A 379 -25.08 3.26 5.60
N ARG A 380 -24.85 4.39 4.91
CA ARG A 380 -23.79 5.33 5.28
C ARG A 380 -24.03 5.96 6.66
N LEU A 381 -25.26 6.37 6.95
CA LEU A 381 -25.63 6.86 8.28
C LEU A 381 -25.47 5.77 9.34
N LEU A 382 -25.88 4.53 9.04
CA LEU A 382 -25.73 3.39 9.94
C LEU A 382 -24.26 3.07 10.22
N MET A 383 -23.41 3.00 9.20
CA MET A 383 -21.97 2.76 9.33
C MET A 383 -21.26 3.82 10.15
N ASP A 384 -21.49 5.10 9.85
CA ASP A 384 -20.83 6.17 10.59
C ASP A 384 -21.36 6.23 12.03
N THR A 385 -22.66 6.03 12.29
CA THR A 385 -23.19 5.96 13.66
C THR A 385 -22.61 4.76 14.42
N ALA A 386 -22.74 3.54 13.87
CA ALA A 386 -22.23 2.31 14.48
C ALA A 386 -20.73 2.36 14.79
N ALA A 387 -19.93 2.95 13.89
CA ALA A 387 -18.49 3.08 14.11
C ALA A 387 -18.14 3.99 15.31
N HIS A 388 -18.84 5.11 15.48
CA HIS A 388 -18.65 6.00 16.64
C HIS A 388 -19.12 5.33 17.93
N GLU A 389 -20.27 4.66 17.91
CA GLU A 389 -20.85 4.02 19.11
C GLU A 389 -20.07 2.80 19.57
N TYR A 390 -19.53 2.01 18.63
CA TYR A 390 -18.66 0.87 18.94
C TYR A 390 -17.41 1.35 19.70
N LEU A 391 -16.74 2.38 19.17
CA LEU A 391 -15.54 2.97 19.79
C LEU A 391 -15.88 3.60 21.15
N PHE A 392 -16.97 4.38 21.25
CA PHE A 392 -17.43 4.92 22.53
C PHE A 392 -17.70 3.83 23.57
N CYS A 393 -18.39 2.75 23.18
CA CYS A 393 -18.70 1.66 24.11
C CYS A 393 -17.43 0.92 24.57
N GLN A 394 -16.47 0.74 23.66
CA GLN A 394 -15.17 0.14 23.97
C GLN A 394 -14.35 1.03 24.94
N GLU A 395 -14.32 2.35 24.73
CA GLU A 395 -13.59 3.30 25.59
C GLU A 395 -14.25 3.57 26.95
N MET A 396 -15.59 3.57 27.01
CA MET A 396 -16.36 3.90 28.23
C MET A 396 -16.63 2.69 29.14
N TRP A 397 -16.92 1.51 28.55
CA TRP A 397 -17.35 0.31 29.30
C TRP A 397 -16.33 -0.84 29.24
N GLY A 398 -15.42 -0.83 28.28
CA GLY A 398 -14.42 -1.90 28.08
C GLY A 398 -15.02 -3.25 27.69
N GLU A 399 -16.25 -3.27 27.16
CA GLU A 399 -16.99 -4.48 26.79
C GLU A 399 -17.84 -4.24 25.53
N GLU A 400 -17.70 -5.13 24.54
CA GLU A 400 -18.51 -5.14 23.31
C GLU A 400 -20.01 -5.37 23.56
N GLY A 401 -20.36 -5.98 24.71
CA GLY A 401 -21.74 -6.27 25.08
C GLY A 401 -22.63 -5.02 25.09
N ALA A 402 -22.14 -3.90 25.62
CA ALA A 402 -22.91 -2.65 25.68
C ALA A 402 -23.27 -2.11 24.29
N TYR A 403 -22.38 -2.27 23.29
CA TYR A 403 -22.69 -1.94 21.90
C TYR A 403 -23.74 -2.89 21.31
N ARG A 404 -23.57 -4.20 21.53
CA ARG A 404 -24.49 -5.24 21.02
C ARG A 404 -25.90 -5.06 21.55
N ASP A 405 -26.05 -4.82 22.85
CA ASP A 405 -27.35 -4.60 23.50
C ASP A 405 -28.07 -3.37 22.93
N LEU A 406 -27.31 -2.30 22.64
CA LEU A 406 -27.81 -1.02 22.11
C LEU A 406 -28.22 -1.12 20.62
N PHE A 407 -27.41 -1.79 19.79
CA PHE A 407 -27.65 -1.88 18.35
C PHE A 407 -28.62 -3.00 17.93
N ALA A 408 -28.79 -4.07 18.71
CA ALA A 408 -29.72 -5.14 18.39
C ALA A 408 -31.13 -4.68 17.96
N PRO A 409 -31.85 -3.79 18.69
CA PRO A 409 -33.17 -3.31 18.26
C PRO A 409 -33.12 -2.38 17.04
N ILE A 410 -32.01 -1.68 16.79
CA ILE A 410 -31.84 -0.78 15.64
C ILE A 410 -31.63 -1.61 14.36
N LEU A 411 -30.73 -2.59 14.41
CA LEU A 411 -30.45 -3.49 13.31
C LEU A 411 -31.68 -4.35 12.97
N ALA A 412 -32.39 -4.88 13.97
CA ALA A 412 -33.63 -5.62 13.77
C ALA A 412 -34.74 -4.77 13.13
N PHE A 413 -34.85 -3.47 13.46
CA PHE A 413 -35.79 -2.56 12.80
C PHE A 413 -35.43 -2.36 11.33
N ILE A 414 -34.16 -2.05 11.02
CA ILE A 414 -33.70 -1.84 9.64
C ILE A 414 -33.85 -3.13 8.80
N GLU A 415 -33.52 -4.28 9.37
CA GLU A 415 -33.67 -5.59 8.74
C GLU A 415 -35.13 -5.92 8.42
N ALA A 416 -36.06 -5.69 9.35
CA ALA A 416 -37.48 -5.93 9.14
C ALA A 416 -38.09 -4.96 8.13
N SER A 417 -37.79 -3.66 8.22
CA SER A 417 -38.28 -2.63 7.30
C SER A 417 -37.76 -2.82 5.88
N LEU A 418 -36.49 -3.18 5.72
CA LEU A 418 -35.94 -3.52 4.40
C LEU A 418 -36.55 -4.83 3.85
N ALA A 419 -36.74 -5.85 4.68
CA ALA A 419 -37.38 -7.09 4.25
C ALA A 419 -38.84 -6.89 3.79
N ALA A 420 -39.54 -5.90 4.34
CA ALA A 420 -40.86 -5.48 3.85
C ALA A 420 -40.74 -4.75 2.50
N ALA A 421 -39.95 -3.68 2.41
CA ALA A 421 -39.78 -2.91 1.17
C ALA A 421 -39.30 -3.77 -0.01
N LEU A 422 -38.37 -4.70 0.23
CA LEU A 422 -37.88 -5.64 -0.79
C LEU A 422 -38.97 -6.56 -1.36
N GLN A 423 -40.10 -6.77 -0.70
CA GLN A 423 -41.22 -7.54 -1.28
C GLN A 423 -41.96 -6.75 -2.36
N GLU A 424 -41.97 -5.42 -2.26
CA GLU A 424 -42.61 -4.52 -3.22
C GLU A 424 -41.66 -4.04 -4.33
N GLN A 425 -40.34 -4.09 -4.12
CA GLN A 425 -39.35 -3.73 -5.15
C GLN A 425 -39.33 -4.72 -6.34
N TYR A 426 -39.86 -4.31 -7.50
CA TYR A 426 -39.85 -5.10 -8.74
C TYR A 426 -38.61 -4.89 -9.62
N ASP A 427 -37.75 -3.91 -9.30
CA ASP A 427 -36.54 -3.64 -10.07
C ASP A 427 -35.38 -4.56 -9.66
N PRO A 428 -34.92 -5.50 -10.54
CA PRO A 428 -33.73 -6.28 -10.24
C PRO A 428 -32.46 -5.41 -10.21
N LEU A 429 -32.43 -4.28 -10.94
CA LEU A 429 -31.24 -3.43 -11.04
C LEU A 429 -30.96 -2.66 -9.75
N ALA A 430 -32.01 -2.12 -9.11
CA ALA A 430 -31.92 -1.59 -7.74
C ALA A 430 -31.37 -2.65 -6.76
N VAL A 431 -31.88 -3.88 -6.81
CA VAL A 431 -31.41 -4.97 -5.92
C VAL A 431 -29.95 -5.34 -6.18
N MET A 432 -29.52 -5.41 -7.43
CA MET A 432 -28.11 -5.66 -7.78
C MET A 432 -27.18 -4.51 -7.33
N LEU A 433 -27.63 -3.26 -7.46
CA LEU A 433 -26.91 -2.09 -6.94
C LEU A 433 -26.83 -2.13 -5.40
N MET A 434 -27.90 -2.51 -4.70
CA MET A 434 -27.88 -2.70 -3.24
C MET A 434 -26.89 -3.79 -2.80
N ILE A 435 -26.79 -4.91 -3.52
CA ILE A 435 -25.81 -5.97 -3.24
C ILE A 435 -24.37 -5.44 -3.42
N ARG A 436 -24.11 -4.65 -4.47
CA ARG A 436 -22.81 -3.98 -4.65
C ARG A 436 -22.50 -2.98 -3.54
N ILE A 437 -23.45 -2.12 -3.18
CA ILE A 437 -23.31 -1.17 -2.06
C ILE A 437 -23.01 -1.94 -0.75
N ASN A 438 -23.70 -3.04 -0.48
CA ASN A 438 -23.48 -3.87 0.71
C ASN A 438 -22.06 -4.48 0.73
N ARG A 439 -21.57 -4.99 -0.41
CA ARG A 439 -20.19 -5.49 -0.55
C ARG A 439 -19.15 -4.40 -0.28
N GLU A 440 -19.28 -3.23 -0.92
CA GLU A 440 -18.30 -2.15 -0.74
C GLU A 440 -18.35 -1.54 0.66
N ASN A 441 -19.52 -1.52 1.31
CA ASN A 441 -19.67 -1.16 2.72
C ASN A 441 -18.97 -2.16 3.65
N THR A 442 -19.08 -3.46 3.36
CA THR A 442 -18.36 -4.54 4.07
C THR A 442 -16.84 -4.35 3.93
N LEU A 443 -16.36 -4.14 2.70
CA LEU A 443 -14.94 -3.85 2.44
C LEU A 443 -14.47 -2.55 3.10
N ALA A 444 -15.32 -1.52 3.21
CA ALA A 444 -15.00 -0.27 3.90
C ALA A 444 -14.91 -0.43 5.42
N MET A 445 -15.76 -1.26 6.05
CA MET A 445 -15.63 -1.58 7.49
C MET A 445 -14.40 -2.45 7.77
N ALA A 446 -14.09 -3.41 6.90
CA ALA A 446 -12.84 -4.18 6.94
C ALA A 446 -11.60 -3.29 6.78
N ARG A 447 -11.61 -2.33 5.83
CA ARG A 447 -10.57 -1.29 5.69
C ARG A 447 -10.38 -0.48 6.98
N LYS A 448 -11.49 -0.12 7.65
CA LYS A 448 -11.50 0.59 8.95
C LYS A 448 -11.16 -0.30 10.16
N ARG A 449 -11.03 -1.63 9.99
CA ARG A 449 -10.85 -2.64 11.06
C ARG A 449 -11.92 -2.57 12.16
N ASN A 450 -13.17 -2.28 11.79
CA ASN A 450 -14.28 -2.16 12.75
C ASN A 450 -15.34 -3.25 12.47
N PRO A 451 -15.51 -4.26 13.35
CA PRO A 451 -16.39 -5.41 13.11
C PRO A 451 -17.87 -5.17 13.44
N ALA A 452 -18.25 -3.94 13.83
CA ALA A 452 -19.53 -3.62 14.45
C ALA A 452 -20.79 -3.96 13.62
N LEU A 453 -20.64 -4.14 12.30
CA LEU A 453 -21.74 -4.40 11.35
C LEU A 453 -21.56 -5.65 10.49
N ASP A 454 -20.50 -6.45 10.68
CA ASP A 454 -20.18 -7.57 9.77
C ASP A 454 -21.35 -8.56 9.64
N GLY A 455 -21.85 -9.04 10.77
CA GLY A 455 -23.02 -9.93 10.80
C GLY A 455 -24.34 -9.27 10.35
N HIS A 456 -24.42 -7.95 10.26
CA HIS A 456 -25.57 -7.26 9.66
C HIS A 456 -25.47 -7.27 8.13
N PHE A 457 -24.29 -7.00 7.55
CA PHE A 457 -24.09 -7.10 6.11
C PHE A 457 -24.30 -8.53 5.57
N ASP A 458 -23.96 -9.56 6.36
CA ASP A 458 -24.33 -10.95 6.05
C ASP A 458 -25.83 -11.17 6.00
N ARG A 459 -26.59 -10.61 6.96
CA ARG A 459 -28.07 -10.66 6.94
C ARG A 459 -28.66 -9.85 5.79
N MET A 460 -28.06 -8.72 5.40
CA MET A 460 -28.42 -8.00 4.16
C MET A 460 -28.23 -8.87 2.91
N ASN A 461 -27.11 -9.59 2.80
CA ASN A 461 -26.88 -10.53 1.69
C ASN A 461 -27.94 -11.65 1.67
N LEU A 462 -28.31 -12.20 2.83
CA LEU A 462 -29.35 -13.22 2.96
C LEU A 462 -30.78 -12.73 2.61
N LEU A 463 -31.05 -11.42 2.63
CA LEU A 463 -32.32 -10.83 2.14
C LEU A 463 -32.26 -10.51 0.64
N LEU A 464 -31.17 -9.89 0.19
CA LEU A 464 -31.06 -9.33 -1.16
C LEU A 464 -30.91 -10.42 -2.24
N TRP A 465 -30.07 -11.44 -2.03
CA TRP A 465 -29.83 -12.48 -3.03
C TRP A 465 -31.08 -13.34 -3.35
N PRO A 466 -31.88 -13.79 -2.37
CA PRO A 466 -33.14 -14.48 -2.65
C PRO A 466 -34.16 -13.60 -3.39
N ARG A 467 -34.23 -12.30 -3.08
CA ARG A 467 -35.13 -11.38 -3.82
C ARG A 467 -34.65 -11.20 -5.26
N LEU A 468 -33.35 -11.00 -5.50
CA LEU A 468 -32.82 -10.91 -6.86
C LEU A 468 -33.17 -12.16 -7.69
N LYS A 469 -32.99 -13.35 -7.11
CA LYS A 469 -33.38 -14.61 -7.75
C LYS A 469 -34.88 -14.65 -8.06
N ALA A 470 -35.74 -14.31 -7.10
CA ALA A 470 -37.19 -14.30 -7.32
C ALA A 470 -37.62 -13.33 -8.45
N LEU A 471 -36.93 -12.20 -8.61
CA LEU A 471 -37.15 -11.29 -9.74
C LEU A 471 -36.68 -11.91 -11.07
N PHE A 472 -35.54 -12.60 -11.13
CA PHE A 472 -35.13 -13.34 -12.33
C PHE A 472 -36.11 -14.47 -12.69
N ASP A 473 -36.59 -15.24 -11.71
CA ASP A 473 -37.59 -16.28 -11.92
C ASP A 473 -38.94 -15.68 -12.42
N LEU A 474 -39.35 -14.50 -11.93
CA LEU A 474 -40.51 -13.75 -12.44
C LEU A 474 -40.32 -13.28 -13.89
N GLN A 475 -39.15 -12.75 -14.25
CA GLN A 475 -38.86 -12.33 -15.63
C GLN A 475 -38.80 -13.52 -16.59
N LEU A 476 -38.26 -14.66 -16.14
CA LEU A 476 -38.26 -15.92 -16.88
C LEU A 476 -39.68 -16.49 -17.05
N ALA A 477 -40.54 -16.36 -16.03
CA ALA A 477 -41.95 -16.72 -16.12
C ALA A 477 -42.71 -15.81 -17.11
N SER A 478 -42.46 -14.51 -17.09
CA SER A 478 -43.00 -13.54 -18.05
C SER A 478 -42.67 -13.93 -19.49
N ILE A 479 -41.39 -14.21 -19.81
CA ILE A 479 -40.98 -14.65 -21.16
C ILE A 479 -41.63 -15.99 -21.57
N LYS A 480 -41.77 -16.94 -20.64
CA LYS A 480 -42.47 -18.21 -20.90
C LYS A 480 -43.99 -18.05 -21.11
N ALA A 481 -44.59 -16.97 -20.60
CA ALA A 481 -46.01 -16.69 -20.75
C ALA A 481 -46.38 -16.15 -22.14
N LEU A 482 -45.42 -15.57 -22.91
CA LEU A 482 -45.65 -15.27 -24.33
C LEU A 482 -45.69 -16.56 -25.12
N HIS A 483 -46.90 -17.11 -25.29
CA HIS A 483 -47.10 -18.15 -26.28
C HIS A 483 -46.87 -17.56 -27.68
N PRO A 484 -46.04 -18.19 -28.53
CA PRO A 484 -45.60 -17.60 -29.79
C PRO A 484 -46.76 -17.39 -30.78
N THR A 485 -47.91 -18.04 -30.60
CA THR A 485 -49.14 -17.83 -31.37
C THR A 485 -49.87 -16.52 -31.04
N GLN A 486 -49.46 -15.79 -30.00
CA GLN A 486 -50.08 -14.53 -29.57
C GLN A 486 -49.24 -13.29 -29.93
N VAL A 487 -48.00 -13.46 -30.41
CA VAL A 487 -47.15 -12.36 -30.86
C VAL A 487 -47.58 -11.96 -32.27
N THR A 488 -48.14 -10.76 -32.43
CA THR A 488 -48.49 -10.21 -33.74
C THR A 488 -47.21 -9.83 -34.50
N VAL A 489 -46.81 -10.68 -35.45
CA VAL A 489 -45.61 -10.45 -36.26
C VAL A 489 -45.83 -9.31 -37.25
N ASP A 490 -45.13 -8.19 -37.01
CA ASP A 490 -45.14 -7.01 -37.88
C ASP A 490 -44.60 -7.40 -39.28
N PRO A 491 -45.27 -7.04 -40.40
CA PRO A 491 -44.89 -7.50 -41.74
C PRO A 491 -43.54 -6.93 -42.23
N GLN A 492 -42.98 -5.96 -41.51
CA GLN A 492 -41.60 -5.50 -41.66
C GLN A 492 -40.74 -6.08 -40.50
N PRO A 493 -39.58 -6.70 -40.78
CA PRO A 493 -38.66 -7.14 -39.73
C PRO A 493 -38.06 -5.92 -39.00
N ARG A 494 -38.35 -5.79 -37.70
CA ARG A 494 -37.91 -4.66 -36.85
C ARG A 494 -37.20 -5.16 -35.59
N LEU A 495 -36.57 -4.24 -34.85
CA LEU A 495 -36.08 -4.51 -33.50
C LEU A 495 -37.27 -4.86 -32.60
N HIS A 496 -37.15 -5.93 -31.82
CA HIS A 496 -38.20 -6.38 -30.90
C HIS A 496 -37.95 -5.83 -29.49
N ILE A 497 -38.97 -5.30 -28.83
CA ILE A 497 -38.90 -4.67 -27.49
C ILE A 497 -38.26 -5.60 -26.44
N LEU A 498 -38.54 -6.91 -26.50
CA LEU A 498 -37.88 -7.91 -25.66
C LEU A 498 -36.35 -7.87 -25.79
N THR A 499 -35.82 -7.72 -27.01
CA THR A 499 -34.38 -7.66 -27.28
C THR A 499 -33.76 -6.39 -26.70
N GLU A 500 -34.44 -5.25 -26.85
CA GLU A 500 -34.03 -3.96 -26.28
C GLU A 500 -33.95 -4.05 -24.75
N ARG A 501 -35.04 -4.46 -24.10
CA ARG A 501 -35.11 -4.65 -22.64
C ARG A 501 -34.10 -5.70 -22.13
N TYR A 502 -33.99 -6.84 -22.82
CA TYR A 502 -33.05 -7.91 -22.46
C TYR A 502 -31.59 -7.45 -22.59
N ALA A 503 -31.23 -6.76 -23.66
CA ALA A 503 -29.87 -6.28 -23.89
C ALA A 503 -29.48 -5.26 -22.82
N HIS A 504 -30.33 -4.28 -22.52
CA HIS A 504 -30.07 -3.29 -21.47
C HIS A 504 -29.99 -3.93 -20.07
N LEU A 505 -30.93 -4.82 -19.72
CA LEU A 505 -30.90 -5.54 -18.44
C LEU A 505 -29.63 -6.39 -18.32
N THR A 506 -29.32 -7.21 -19.32
CA THR A 506 -28.21 -8.17 -19.25
C THR A 506 -26.86 -7.46 -19.28
N ALA A 507 -26.70 -6.41 -20.10
CA ALA A 507 -25.50 -5.58 -20.09
C ALA A 507 -25.28 -4.89 -18.73
N SER A 508 -26.32 -4.30 -18.15
CA SER A 508 -26.25 -3.64 -16.84
C SER A 508 -25.96 -4.64 -15.71
N MET A 509 -26.54 -5.84 -15.77
CA MET A 509 -26.32 -6.93 -14.80
C MET A 509 -24.90 -7.47 -14.87
N LEU A 510 -24.38 -7.78 -16.06
CA LEU A 510 -23.02 -8.30 -16.25
C LEU A 510 -21.96 -7.26 -15.87
N LEU A 511 -22.17 -6.00 -16.25
CA LEU A 511 -21.30 -4.90 -15.86
C LEU A 511 -21.26 -4.76 -14.32
N LEU A 512 -22.41 -4.84 -13.65
CA LEU A 512 -22.46 -4.89 -12.18
C LEU A 512 -21.95 -6.21 -11.60
N HIS A 513 -21.86 -7.32 -12.35
CA HIS A 513 -21.39 -8.60 -11.84
C HIS A 513 -19.88 -8.79 -11.92
N ALA A 514 -19.19 -8.09 -12.83
CA ALA A 514 -17.78 -8.29 -13.20
C ALA A 514 -16.81 -8.71 -12.07
N ASP A 515 -16.80 -7.99 -10.94
CA ASP A 515 -15.87 -8.25 -9.80
C ASP A 515 -16.44 -9.20 -8.70
N PHE A 516 -17.44 -10.03 -9.01
CA PHE A 516 -17.81 -11.19 -8.20
C PHE A 516 -17.22 -12.45 -8.84
N LEU A 517 -16.50 -13.27 -8.07
CA LEU A 517 -15.82 -14.46 -8.58
C LEU A 517 -16.72 -15.73 -8.60
N ASP A 518 -17.73 -15.77 -7.74
CA ASP A 518 -18.67 -16.87 -7.61
C ASP A 518 -20.09 -16.31 -7.51
N GLY A 519 -20.98 -16.69 -8.43
CA GLY A 519 -22.29 -16.07 -8.56
C GLY A 519 -23.41 -17.02 -9.01
N PRO A 520 -24.55 -17.10 -8.27
CA PRO A 520 -25.75 -17.77 -8.77
C PRO A 520 -26.46 -16.95 -9.88
N LEU A 521 -25.92 -15.79 -10.23
CA LEU A 521 -26.46 -14.88 -11.23
C LEU A 521 -26.21 -15.39 -12.66
N ASP A 522 -25.02 -15.92 -12.95
CA ASP A 522 -24.64 -16.37 -14.30
C ASP A 522 -25.59 -17.45 -14.81
N THR A 523 -25.90 -18.46 -14.00
CA THR A 523 -26.88 -19.51 -14.35
C THR A 523 -28.29 -18.94 -14.62
N ASN A 524 -28.66 -17.83 -13.98
CA ASN A 524 -29.95 -17.17 -14.25
C ASN A 524 -29.89 -16.32 -15.53
N ILE A 525 -28.77 -15.67 -15.82
CA ILE A 525 -28.52 -14.98 -17.10
C ILE A 525 -28.51 -15.98 -18.26
N GLU A 526 -27.90 -17.16 -18.11
CA GLU A 526 -27.92 -18.23 -19.10
C GLU A 526 -29.34 -18.75 -19.38
N ARG A 527 -30.15 -18.97 -18.34
CA ARG A 527 -31.56 -19.36 -18.46
C ARG A 527 -32.37 -18.30 -19.19
N LEU A 528 -32.15 -17.03 -18.88
CA LEU A 528 -32.81 -15.89 -19.51
C LEU A 528 -32.43 -15.77 -20.99
N ARG A 529 -31.13 -15.87 -21.28
CA ARG A 529 -30.56 -15.94 -22.64
C ARG A 529 -31.20 -17.05 -23.46
N TYR A 530 -31.27 -18.27 -22.93
CA TYR A 530 -31.88 -19.41 -23.62
C TYR A 530 -33.37 -19.18 -23.91
N ALA A 531 -34.13 -18.60 -22.97
CA ALA A 531 -35.54 -18.28 -23.19
C ALA A 531 -35.75 -17.23 -24.30
N VAL A 532 -35.01 -16.10 -24.25
CA VAL A 532 -35.09 -15.03 -25.26
C VAL A 532 -34.61 -15.52 -26.63
N MET A 533 -33.50 -16.26 -26.68
CA MET A 533 -32.93 -16.80 -27.93
C MET A 533 -33.91 -17.73 -28.64
N ASN A 534 -34.57 -18.64 -27.90
CA ASN A 534 -35.58 -19.54 -28.48
C ASN A 534 -36.82 -18.78 -28.96
N LEU A 535 -37.26 -17.73 -28.26
CA LEU A 535 -38.41 -16.93 -28.68
C LEU A 535 -38.11 -16.13 -29.96
N LEU A 536 -36.93 -15.52 -30.07
CA LEU A 536 -36.47 -14.85 -31.31
C LEU A 536 -36.32 -15.84 -32.48
N LEU A 537 -35.82 -17.06 -32.22
CA LEU A 537 -35.75 -18.15 -33.20
C LEU A 537 -37.13 -18.75 -33.55
N HIS A 538 -38.16 -18.52 -32.75
CA HIS A 538 -39.53 -18.87 -33.11
C HIS A 538 -40.19 -17.77 -33.95
N ILE A 539 -40.10 -16.51 -33.52
CA ILE A 539 -40.65 -15.35 -34.25
C ILE A 539 -40.08 -15.28 -35.66
N SER A 540 -38.77 -15.53 -35.84
CA SER A 540 -38.14 -15.56 -37.17
C SER A 540 -38.71 -16.62 -38.13
N ARG A 541 -39.26 -17.72 -37.60
CA ARG A 541 -39.89 -18.80 -38.40
C ARG A 541 -41.33 -18.50 -38.81
N GLN A 542 -41.98 -17.51 -38.19
CA GLN A 542 -43.36 -17.11 -38.51
C GLN A 542 -43.43 -16.17 -39.72
N TYR A 543 -42.31 -15.58 -40.15
CA TYR A 543 -42.26 -14.79 -41.38
C TYR A 543 -42.47 -15.68 -42.62
N PRO A 544 -43.40 -15.34 -43.54
CA PRO A 544 -43.72 -16.16 -44.71
C PRO A 544 -42.60 -16.19 -45.78
N GLN A 545 -41.59 -15.32 -45.66
CA GLN A 545 -40.40 -15.29 -46.52
C GLN A 545 -39.17 -15.56 -45.65
N LYS A 546 -38.46 -16.67 -45.91
CA LYS A 546 -37.27 -17.10 -45.13
C LYS A 546 -36.24 -15.97 -44.94
N GLY A 547 -35.97 -15.19 -45.99
CA GLY A 547 -35.05 -14.04 -45.93
C GLY A 547 -35.45 -12.98 -44.90
N ARG A 548 -36.75 -12.68 -44.71
CA ARG A 548 -37.21 -11.70 -43.71
C ARG A 548 -36.99 -12.20 -42.28
N GLY A 549 -37.14 -13.50 -42.05
CA GLY A 549 -36.78 -14.13 -40.77
C GLY A 549 -35.30 -13.93 -40.44
N THR A 550 -34.42 -14.05 -41.44
CA THR A 550 -32.98 -13.78 -41.27
C THR A 550 -32.71 -12.30 -41.01
N VAL A 551 -33.36 -11.36 -41.74
CA VAL A 551 -33.24 -9.91 -41.50
C VAL A 551 -33.65 -9.55 -40.07
N PHE A 552 -34.76 -10.11 -39.57
CA PHE A 552 -35.20 -9.94 -38.18
C PHE A 552 -34.12 -10.38 -37.17
N LEU A 553 -33.54 -11.57 -37.36
CA LEU A 553 -32.47 -12.07 -36.48
C LEU A 553 -31.21 -11.21 -36.53
N VAL A 554 -30.76 -10.81 -37.73
CA VAL A 554 -29.58 -9.93 -37.90
C VAL A 554 -29.78 -8.60 -37.18
N THR A 555 -30.94 -7.95 -37.36
CA THR A 555 -31.26 -6.67 -36.69
C THR A 555 -31.28 -6.80 -35.16
N ASN A 556 -31.88 -7.87 -34.62
CA ASN A 556 -31.96 -8.07 -33.18
C ASN A 556 -30.60 -8.45 -32.56
N PHE A 557 -29.81 -9.32 -33.20
CA PHE A 557 -28.47 -9.66 -32.70
C PHE A 557 -27.48 -8.50 -32.86
N ALA A 558 -27.56 -7.70 -33.92
CA ALA A 558 -26.72 -6.51 -34.08
C ALA A 558 -26.98 -5.46 -32.98
N PHE A 559 -28.24 -5.28 -32.55
CA PHE A 559 -28.57 -4.43 -31.41
C PHE A 559 -27.97 -4.98 -30.10
N GLY A 560 -28.11 -6.29 -29.84
CA GLY A 560 -27.52 -6.94 -28.66
C GLY A 560 -25.99 -6.78 -28.60
N VAL A 561 -25.30 -7.03 -29.72
CA VAL A 561 -23.84 -6.80 -29.84
C VAL A 561 -23.47 -5.34 -29.61
N ALA A 562 -24.25 -4.38 -30.14
CA ALA A 562 -23.99 -2.96 -29.95
C ALA A 562 -24.07 -2.54 -28.48
N VAL A 563 -25.16 -2.89 -27.77
CA VAL A 563 -25.35 -2.54 -26.35
C VAL A 563 -24.32 -3.21 -25.44
N LEU A 564 -23.96 -4.48 -25.70
CA LEU A 564 -22.94 -5.18 -24.93
C LEU A 564 -21.53 -4.57 -25.15
N LYS A 565 -21.20 -4.13 -26.37
CA LYS A 565 -19.95 -3.41 -26.65
C LYS A 565 -19.92 -2.00 -26.06
N GLU A 566 -21.05 -1.28 -26.11
CA GLU A 566 -21.19 0.05 -25.53
C GLU A 566 -21.03 0.01 -24.00
N ALA A 567 -21.60 -0.99 -23.33
CA ALA A 567 -21.40 -1.23 -21.91
C ALA A 567 -19.95 -1.65 -21.57
N HIS A 568 -19.33 -2.51 -22.39
CA HIS A 568 -17.92 -2.89 -22.21
C HIS A 568 -16.97 -1.70 -22.37
N ALA A 569 -17.23 -0.80 -23.33
CA ALA A 569 -16.42 0.38 -23.58
C ALA A 569 -16.63 1.52 -22.55
N ARG A 570 -17.80 1.59 -21.90
CA ARG A 570 -18.05 2.53 -20.78
C ARG A 570 -17.40 2.07 -19.47
N GLY A 571 -17.48 0.77 -19.16
CA GLY A 571 -17.07 0.24 -17.85
C GLY A 571 -17.94 0.76 -16.70
N LEU A 572 -17.57 0.41 -15.46
CA LEU A 572 -18.10 1.05 -14.26
C LEU A 572 -17.33 2.34 -13.93
N PRO A 573 -17.98 3.35 -13.30
CA PRO A 573 -17.26 4.49 -12.76
C PRO A 573 -16.38 4.04 -11.58
N ALA A 574 -15.18 4.62 -11.47
CA ALA A 574 -14.19 4.23 -10.47
C ALA A 574 -14.73 4.34 -9.03
N THR A 575 -14.78 3.21 -8.33
CA THR A 575 -15.20 3.11 -6.93
C THR A 575 -14.06 3.50 -5.98
N PRO A 576 -14.25 4.46 -5.05
CA PRO A 576 -13.19 4.85 -4.12
C PRO A 576 -12.78 3.72 -3.16
N GLY A 577 -11.52 3.27 -3.27
CA GLY A 577 -10.88 2.41 -2.26
C GLY A 577 -11.20 0.92 -2.32
N THR A 578 -11.51 0.36 -3.51
CA THR A 578 -11.57 -1.09 -3.70
C THR A 578 -10.22 -1.76 -3.39
N LEU A 579 -10.27 -2.98 -2.83
CA LEU A 579 -9.09 -3.80 -2.53
C LEU A 579 -8.59 -4.62 -3.72
N SER A 580 -9.01 -4.28 -4.95
CA SER A 580 -8.45 -4.83 -6.19
C SER A 580 -6.99 -4.40 -6.33
N THR A 581 -6.07 -5.34 -6.10
CA THR A 581 -4.62 -5.16 -6.22
C THR A 581 -4.22 -4.49 -7.53
N GLY A 582 -3.32 -3.50 -7.45
CA GLY A 582 -3.08 -2.52 -8.51
C GLY A 582 -2.85 -3.08 -9.92
N ALA A 583 -3.87 -2.93 -10.75
CA ALA A 583 -3.84 -2.90 -12.20
C ALA A 583 -5.00 -2.00 -12.68
N GLU A 584 -5.01 -1.63 -13.96
CA GLU A 584 -6.02 -0.72 -14.53
C GLU A 584 -7.39 -1.41 -14.64
N THR A 585 -8.16 -1.45 -13.55
CA THR A 585 -9.51 -2.06 -13.53
C THR A 585 -10.56 -1.12 -14.12
N THR A 586 -10.47 -0.87 -15.42
CA THR A 586 -11.65 -0.58 -16.25
C THR A 586 -12.48 -1.87 -16.33
N SER A 587 -13.29 -2.13 -15.30
CA SER A 587 -14.16 -3.30 -15.25
C SER A 587 -15.25 -3.21 -16.32
N GLY A 588 -14.93 -3.76 -17.50
CA GLY A 588 -15.90 -4.10 -18.52
C GLY A 588 -16.74 -5.31 -18.11
N LEU A 589 -17.40 -5.94 -19.08
CA LEU A 589 -18.40 -7.00 -18.91
C LEU A 589 -18.01 -8.31 -18.17
N GLY A 590 -16.81 -8.40 -17.59
CA GLY A 590 -16.30 -9.61 -16.94
C GLY A 590 -16.08 -10.78 -17.92
N THR A 591 -15.70 -11.94 -17.39
CA THR A 591 -15.49 -13.18 -18.18
C THR A 591 -16.81 -13.69 -18.77
N ALA A 592 -17.86 -13.78 -17.95
CA ALA A 592 -19.20 -14.22 -18.37
C ALA A 592 -19.81 -13.31 -19.46
N GLY A 593 -19.65 -11.99 -19.35
CA GLY A 593 -20.18 -11.06 -20.35
C GLY A 593 -19.35 -10.97 -21.62
N LEU A 594 -18.04 -11.22 -21.56
CA LEU A 594 -17.22 -11.42 -22.76
C LEU A 594 -17.60 -12.71 -23.51
N ALA A 595 -17.91 -13.79 -22.78
CA ALA A 595 -18.45 -15.01 -23.38
C ALA A 595 -19.81 -14.76 -24.04
N LEU A 596 -20.73 -14.06 -23.37
CA LEU A 596 -22.04 -13.68 -23.93
C LEU A 596 -21.89 -12.80 -25.19
N LEU A 597 -21.03 -11.79 -25.15
CA LEU A 597 -20.76 -10.92 -26.29
C LEU A 597 -20.29 -11.75 -27.49
N LYS A 598 -19.33 -12.66 -27.29
CA LYS A 598 -18.84 -13.55 -28.34
C LYS A 598 -19.94 -14.45 -28.89
N GLU A 599 -20.81 -15.05 -28.06
CA GLU A 599 -21.95 -15.85 -28.55
C GLU A 599 -22.92 -15.03 -29.41
N PHE A 600 -23.15 -13.77 -29.06
CA PHE A 600 -23.98 -12.85 -29.85
C PHE A 600 -23.30 -12.45 -31.16
N GLU A 601 -21.98 -12.22 -31.17
CA GLU A 601 -21.20 -11.98 -32.39
C GLU A 601 -21.17 -13.21 -33.31
N ASP A 602 -20.92 -14.41 -32.78
CA ASP A 602 -20.94 -15.66 -33.52
C ASP A 602 -22.35 -15.94 -34.10
N SER A 603 -23.41 -15.56 -33.38
CA SER A 603 -24.81 -15.69 -33.85
C SER A 603 -25.14 -14.67 -34.93
N LEU A 604 -24.68 -13.43 -34.79
CA LEU A 604 -24.80 -12.38 -35.80
C LEU A 604 -24.02 -12.74 -37.07
N ALA A 605 -22.82 -13.30 -36.93
CA ALA A 605 -21.99 -13.75 -38.05
C ALA A 605 -22.66 -14.89 -38.83
N ARG A 606 -23.22 -15.90 -38.13
CA ARG A 606 -24.03 -16.97 -38.75
C ARG A 606 -25.24 -16.42 -39.51
N CYS A 607 -26.01 -15.51 -38.90
CA CYS A 607 -27.21 -14.95 -39.54
C CYS A 607 -26.86 -14.03 -40.73
N THR A 608 -25.80 -13.23 -40.60
CA THR A 608 -25.25 -12.42 -41.70
C THR A 608 -24.80 -13.30 -42.86
N GLY A 609 -24.06 -14.39 -42.59
CA GLY A 609 -23.64 -15.36 -43.60
C GLY A 609 -24.82 -15.97 -44.36
N LEU A 610 -25.85 -16.43 -43.64
CA LEU A 610 -27.08 -16.97 -44.24
C LEU A 610 -27.83 -15.93 -45.10
N TYR A 611 -27.86 -14.66 -44.68
CA TYR A 611 -28.44 -13.57 -45.48
C TYR A 611 -27.60 -13.28 -46.74
N CYS A 612 -26.27 -13.27 -46.62
CA CYS A 612 -25.37 -13.07 -47.75
C CYS A 612 -25.47 -14.22 -48.78
N ASP A 613 -25.58 -15.48 -48.36
CA ASP A 613 -25.79 -16.62 -49.28
C ASP A 613 -27.15 -16.57 -49.99
N ASP A 614 -28.23 -16.18 -49.29
CA ASP A 614 -29.58 -15.99 -49.88
C ASP A 614 -29.59 -14.82 -50.89
N GLN A 615 -28.94 -13.70 -50.56
CA GLN A 615 -28.77 -12.56 -51.47
C GLN A 615 -27.91 -12.90 -52.70
N LEU A 616 -26.73 -13.50 -52.50
CA LEU A 616 -25.83 -13.87 -53.60
C LEU A 616 -26.42 -15.01 -54.46
N GLY A 617 -27.23 -15.89 -53.90
CA GLY A 617 -28.00 -16.88 -54.65
C GLY A 617 -29.02 -16.26 -55.62
N ARG A 618 -29.58 -15.09 -55.30
CA ARG A 618 -30.48 -14.33 -56.19
C ARG A 618 -29.72 -13.50 -57.21
N VAL A 619 -28.74 -12.72 -56.75
CA VAL A 619 -28.05 -11.71 -57.57
C VAL A 619 -26.98 -12.32 -58.46
N ALA A 620 -26.21 -13.27 -57.95
CA ALA A 620 -25.04 -13.89 -58.59
C ALA A 620 -25.20 -15.42 -58.74
N GLY A 621 -26.44 -15.92 -58.86
CA GLY A 621 -26.76 -17.35 -58.83
C GLY A 621 -26.02 -18.22 -59.85
N THR A 622 -25.69 -17.68 -61.03
CA THR A 622 -24.87 -18.34 -62.07
C THR A 622 -23.46 -18.64 -61.57
N LEU A 623 -22.78 -17.63 -61.00
CA LEU A 623 -21.46 -17.75 -60.38
C LEU A 623 -21.48 -18.71 -59.18
N VAL A 624 -22.44 -18.52 -58.26
CA VAL A 624 -22.55 -19.32 -57.03
C VAL A 624 -22.84 -20.80 -57.33
N ALA A 625 -23.69 -21.10 -58.31
CA ALA A 625 -23.99 -22.48 -58.71
C ALA A 625 -22.80 -23.14 -59.44
N PHE A 626 -22.04 -22.40 -60.24
CA PHE A 626 -20.82 -22.89 -60.87
C PHE A 626 -19.75 -23.22 -59.83
N VAL A 627 -19.47 -22.30 -58.89
CA VAL A 627 -18.45 -22.50 -57.85
C VAL A 627 -18.83 -23.65 -56.92
N LYS A 628 -20.07 -23.72 -56.42
CA LYS A 628 -20.49 -24.81 -55.51
C LYS A 628 -20.45 -26.19 -56.19
N ARG A 629 -20.75 -26.27 -57.49
CA ARG A 629 -20.60 -27.51 -58.29
C ARG A 629 -19.11 -27.85 -58.53
N GLY A 630 -18.27 -26.84 -58.76
CA GLY A 630 -16.83 -27.01 -59.02
C GLY A 630 -16.04 -27.42 -57.79
N GLU A 631 -16.34 -26.84 -56.64
CA GLU A 631 -15.78 -27.26 -55.35
C GLU A 631 -16.19 -28.70 -55.00
N ALA A 632 -17.46 -29.06 -55.23
CA ALA A 632 -17.94 -30.43 -55.02
C ALA A 632 -17.29 -31.46 -55.96
N ALA A 633 -17.03 -31.10 -57.22
CA ALA A 633 -16.32 -31.98 -58.17
C ALA A 633 -14.81 -32.05 -57.89
N ALA A 634 -14.20 -30.97 -57.39
CA ALA A 634 -12.79 -30.94 -57.02
C ALA A 634 -12.48 -31.70 -55.71
N ALA A 635 -13.46 -31.88 -54.81
CA ALA A 635 -13.28 -32.50 -53.49
C ALA A 635 -12.84 -33.98 -53.51
N GLY A 636 -12.81 -34.63 -54.68
CA GLY A 636 -12.27 -35.98 -54.88
C GLY A 636 -11.10 -36.08 -55.87
N VAL A 637 -10.51 -34.95 -56.27
CA VAL A 637 -9.50 -34.87 -57.34
C VAL A 637 -8.17 -34.35 -56.77
N PRO A 638 -7.02 -35.01 -57.01
CA PRO A 638 -5.73 -34.55 -56.51
C PRO A 638 -5.31 -33.21 -57.16
N ASP A 639 -4.63 -32.36 -56.39
CA ASP A 639 -4.18 -31.04 -56.85
C ASP A 639 -3.30 -31.14 -58.11
N GLY A 640 -3.78 -30.59 -59.21
CA GLY A 640 -3.10 -30.58 -60.51
C GLY A 640 -3.79 -31.39 -61.61
N ALA A 641 -4.80 -32.21 -61.30
CA ALA A 641 -5.64 -32.87 -62.29
C ALA A 641 -6.87 -32.00 -62.68
N GLU A 642 -7.31 -32.11 -63.94
CA GLU A 642 -8.49 -31.40 -64.44
C GLU A 642 -9.77 -31.90 -63.76
N VAL A 643 -10.64 -30.98 -63.35
CA VAL A 643 -11.90 -31.31 -62.68
C VAL A 643 -12.94 -31.76 -63.73
N PRO A 644 -13.45 -33.00 -63.67
CA PRO A 644 -14.36 -33.51 -64.70
C PRO A 644 -15.70 -32.76 -64.69
N GLY A 645 -16.20 -32.41 -65.88
CA GLY A 645 -17.41 -31.59 -66.03
C GLY A 645 -17.19 -30.08 -65.79
N PHE A 646 -15.94 -29.61 -65.82
CA PHE A 646 -15.57 -28.20 -65.72
C PHE A 646 -14.64 -27.81 -66.86
N SER A 647 -15.22 -27.67 -68.06
CA SER A 647 -14.48 -27.23 -69.25
C SER A 647 -14.30 -25.70 -69.29
N PRO A 648 -13.25 -25.18 -69.96
CA PRO A 648 -13.11 -23.73 -70.19
C PRO A 648 -14.27 -23.16 -71.04
N ALA A 649 -14.95 -24.00 -71.84
CA ALA A 649 -16.15 -23.64 -72.58
C ALA A 649 -17.38 -23.37 -71.67
N GLU A 650 -17.45 -23.99 -70.49
CA GLU A 650 -18.48 -23.73 -69.48
C GLU A 650 -18.08 -22.60 -68.51
N ALA A 651 -16.78 -22.37 -68.29
CA ALA A 651 -16.29 -21.24 -67.51
C ALA A 651 -16.47 -19.90 -68.26
N ALA A 652 -16.21 -19.87 -69.57
CA ALA A 652 -16.31 -18.68 -70.40
C ALA A 652 -17.66 -17.91 -70.32
N PRO A 653 -18.84 -18.55 -70.43
CA PRO A 653 -20.12 -17.84 -70.29
C PRO A 653 -20.34 -17.27 -68.88
N VAL A 654 -19.87 -17.94 -67.82
CA VAL A 654 -19.97 -17.42 -66.44
C VAL A 654 -19.05 -16.21 -66.23
N ALA A 655 -17.85 -16.25 -66.81
CA ALA A 655 -16.92 -15.11 -66.81
C ALA A 655 -17.49 -13.90 -67.58
N ALA A 656 -18.09 -14.14 -68.76
CA ALA A 656 -18.74 -13.11 -69.57
C ALA A 656 -19.96 -12.51 -68.86
N ASP A 657 -20.84 -13.36 -68.31
CA ASP A 657 -22.02 -12.97 -67.53
C ASP A 657 -21.66 -12.06 -66.35
N PHE A 658 -20.61 -12.42 -65.60
CA PHE A 658 -20.08 -11.60 -64.52
C PHE A 658 -19.51 -10.27 -65.03
N SER A 659 -18.72 -10.28 -66.11
CA SER A 659 -18.11 -9.08 -66.72
C SER A 659 -19.15 -8.06 -67.20
N ALA A 660 -20.31 -8.53 -67.66
CA ALA A 660 -21.40 -7.69 -68.12
C ALA A 660 -22.29 -7.15 -66.98
N ARG A 661 -22.49 -7.93 -65.91
CA ARG A 661 -23.50 -7.62 -64.88
C ARG A 661 -22.96 -7.14 -63.53
N TRP A 662 -21.65 -7.14 -63.27
CA TRP A 662 -21.10 -6.86 -61.93
C TRP A 662 -21.51 -5.51 -61.33
N GLN A 663 -21.59 -4.43 -62.13
CA GLN A 663 -22.06 -3.11 -61.64
C GLN A 663 -23.49 -3.20 -61.14
N HIS A 664 -24.39 -3.77 -61.94
CA HIS A 664 -25.79 -3.96 -61.58
C HIS A 664 -25.99 -4.93 -60.40
N MET A 665 -25.10 -5.92 -60.25
CA MET A 665 -25.07 -6.79 -59.07
C MET A 665 -24.71 -6.02 -57.80
N VAL A 666 -23.66 -5.17 -57.84
CA VAL A 666 -23.24 -4.32 -56.71
C VAL A 666 -24.32 -3.30 -56.35
N GLU A 667 -24.91 -2.62 -57.33
CA GLU A 667 -26.05 -1.71 -57.14
C GLU A 667 -27.26 -2.40 -56.51
N THR A 668 -27.58 -3.62 -56.96
CA THR A 668 -28.73 -4.40 -56.47
C THR A 668 -28.52 -4.86 -55.04
N ILE A 669 -27.33 -5.37 -54.70
CA ILE A 669 -26.97 -5.71 -53.31
C ILE A 669 -27.08 -4.47 -52.41
N ASN A 670 -26.53 -3.33 -52.84
CA ASN A 670 -26.61 -2.09 -52.06
C ASN A 670 -28.06 -1.61 -51.88
N ARG A 671 -28.89 -1.70 -52.93
CA ARG A 671 -30.32 -1.34 -52.90
C ARG A 671 -31.15 -2.26 -51.99
N GLU A 672 -30.88 -3.56 -51.97
CA GLU A 672 -31.61 -4.50 -51.11
C GLU A 672 -31.14 -4.44 -49.65
N VAL A 673 -29.83 -4.39 -49.38
CA VAL A 673 -29.31 -4.19 -48.02
C VAL A 673 -29.77 -2.84 -47.44
N GLY A 674 -29.74 -1.77 -48.24
CA GLY A 674 -30.25 -0.45 -47.84
C GLY A 674 -31.76 -0.41 -47.59
N LYS A 675 -32.54 -1.31 -48.22
CA LYS A 675 -33.98 -1.46 -47.99
C LYS A 675 -34.30 -2.28 -46.74
N ASP A 676 -33.55 -3.35 -46.49
CA ASP A 676 -33.81 -4.28 -45.39
C ASP A 676 -33.20 -3.82 -44.05
N PHE A 677 -32.10 -3.05 -44.08
CA PHE A 677 -31.38 -2.59 -42.87
C PHE A 677 -31.18 -1.07 -42.77
N GLY A 678 -31.49 -0.29 -43.80
CA GLY A 678 -31.23 1.15 -43.83
C GLY A 678 -29.75 1.52 -43.73
N ASN A 679 -29.46 2.79 -43.42
CA ASN A 679 -28.08 3.29 -43.19
C ASN A 679 -27.59 3.02 -41.75
N THR A 680 -27.93 1.86 -41.20
CA THR A 680 -27.50 1.43 -39.85
C THR A 680 -26.06 0.87 -39.88
N PRO A 681 -25.34 0.84 -38.74
CA PRO A 681 -24.04 0.15 -38.66
C PRO A 681 -24.17 -1.35 -39.00
N ALA A 682 -25.31 -1.97 -38.67
CA ALA A 682 -25.65 -3.33 -39.09
C ALA A 682 -25.73 -3.44 -40.62
N GLY A 683 -26.49 -2.56 -41.28
CA GLY A 683 -26.57 -2.51 -42.75
C GLY A 683 -25.20 -2.37 -43.42
N ARG A 684 -24.29 -1.56 -42.87
CA ARG A 684 -22.91 -1.39 -43.38
C ARG A 684 -22.06 -2.65 -43.23
N THR A 685 -22.14 -3.35 -42.09
CA THR A 685 -21.39 -4.60 -41.87
C THR A 685 -21.95 -5.76 -42.72
N VAL A 686 -23.27 -5.84 -42.90
CA VAL A 686 -23.92 -6.77 -43.83
C VAL A 686 -23.54 -6.48 -45.28
N LEU A 687 -23.50 -5.20 -45.70
CA LEU A 687 -23.08 -4.79 -47.04
C LEU A 687 -21.62 -5.18 -47.30
N GLN A 688 -20.72 -4.90 -46.35
CA GLN A 688 -19.32 -5.31 -46.42
C GLN A 688 -19.18 -6.84 -46.48
N ALA A 689 -19.94 -7.58 -45.69
CA ALA A 689 -19.94 -9.05 -45.72
C ALA A 689 -20.42 -9.58 -47.07
N ALA A 690 -21.49 -9.02 -47.65
CA ALA A 690 -22.01 -9.42 -48.96
C ALA A 690 -20.99 -9.17 -50.09
N PHE A 691 -20.33 -8.01 -50.11
CA PHE A 691 -19.27 -7.73 -51.08
C PHE A 691 -18.02 -8.59 -50.86
N THR A 692 -17.65 -8.86 -49.60
CA THR A 692 -16.52 -9.77 -49.28
C THR A 692 -16.82 -11.19 -49.76
N GLN A 693 -18.05 -11.70 -49.55
CA GLN A 693 -18.46 -13.00 -50.04
C GLN A 693 -18.53 -13.04 -51.58
N LEU A 694 -19.02 -11.99 -52.25
CA LEU A 694 -19.00 -11.88 -53.72
C LEU A 694 -17.57 -11.99 -54.26
N LEU A 695 -16.61 -11.29 -53.64
CA LEU A 695 -15.18 -11.40 -53.99
C LEU A 695 -14.60 -12.78 -53.69
N LEU A 696 -15.00 -13.44 -52.59
CA LEU A 696 -14.54 -14.80 -52.27
C LEU A 696 -15.06 -15.82 -53.29
N TYR A 697 -16.34 -15.80 -53.64
CA TYR A 697 -16.89 -16.62 -54.72
C TYR A 697 -16.21 -16.33 -56.06
N TYR A 698 -15.91 -15.06 -56.39
CA TYR A 698 -15.20 -14.72 -57.62
C TYR A 698 -13.74 -15.18 -57.63
N ASN A 699 -13.03 -15.09 -56.50
CA ASN A 699 -11.66 -15.60 -56.38
C ASN A 699 -11.62 -17.14 -56.47
N ARG A 700 -12.57 -17.85 -55.86
CA ARG A 700 -12.75 -19.31 -55.99
C ARG A 700 -13.05 -19.71 -57.43
N PHE A 701 -13.90 -18.96 -58.14
CA PHE A 701 -14.13 -19.14 -59.59
C PHE A 701 -12.83 -18.99 -60.40
N LEU A 702 -12.06 -17.93 -60.17
CA LEU A 702 -10.77 -17.72 -60.82
C LEU A 702 -9.74 -18.81 -60.46
N GLU A 703 -9.83 -19.43 -59.28
CA GLU A 703 -8.97 -20.54 -58.88
C GLU A 703 -9.36 -21.86 -59.56
N LEU A 704 -10.66 -22.17 -59.63
CA LEU A 704 -11.18 -23.29 -60.43
C LEU A 704 -10.79 -23.14 -61.91
N CYS A 705 -10.82 -21.93 -62.46
CA CYS A 705 -10.35 -21.67 -63.83
C CYS A 705 -8.83 -21.88 -64.01
N LYS A 706 -7.99 -21.56 -63.00
CA LYS A 706 -6.54 -21.87 -63.05
C LYS A 706 -6.27 -23.38 -63.02
N ARG A 707 -7.12 -24.17 -62.36
CA ARG A 707 -7.02 -25.64 -62.30
C ARG A 707 -7.32 -26.31 -63.66
N GLN A 708 -7.86 -25.58 -64.65
CA GLN A 708 -8.11 -26.04 -66.03
C GLN A 708 -6.95 -25.70 -67.00
N GLY A 709 -5.72 -25.65 -66.49
CA GLY A 709 -4.52 -25.40 -67.30
C GLY A 709 -4.52 -24.06 -68.06
N ALA A 710 -3.75 -24.00 -69.16
CA ALA A 710 -3.53 -22.76 -69.89
C ALA A 710 -4.81 -22.15 -70.52
N ALA A 711 -5.78 -22.98 -70.91
CA ALA A 711 -7.02 -22.53 -71.51
C ALA A 711 -7.93 -21.80 -70.49
N GLY A 712 -8.15 -22.39 -69.31
CA GLY A 712 -8.90 -21.73 -68.23
C GLY A 712 -8.16 -20.51 -67.66
N LEU A 713 -6.83 -20.51 -67.69
CA LEU A 713 -6.01 -19.36 -67.31
C LEU A 713 -6.19 -18.17 -68.28
N GLY A 714 -6.43 -18.43 -69.57
CA GLY A 714 -6.82 -17.42 -70.55
C GLY A 714 -8.18 -16.76 -70.25
N VAL A 715 -9.20 -17.56 -69.94
CA VAL A 715 -10.52 -17.05 -69.49
C VAL A 715 -10.37 -16.20 -68.22
N ALA A 716 -9.58 -16.67 -67.25
CA ALA A 716 -9.29 -15.98 -65.99
C ALA A 716 -8.37 -14.75 -66.13
N GLN A 717 -7.78 -14.51 -67.30
CA GLN A 717 -7.11 -13.24 -67.63
C GLN A 717 -8.08 -12.26 -68.29
N GLN A 718 -8.91 -12.73 -69.23
CA GLN A 718 -9.88 -11.90 -69.95
C GLN A 718 -10.95 -11.26 -69.04
N SER A 719 -11.32 -11.91 -67.94
CA SER A 719 -12.32 -11.40 -66.97
C SER A 719 -11.75 -10.54 -65.82
N ARG A 720 -10.46 -10.18 -65.85
CA ARG A 720 -9.87 -9.31 -64.82
C ARG A 720 -10.25 -7.85 -65.05
N HIS A 721 -11.13 -7.32 -64.19
CA HIS A 721 -11.45 -5.89 -64.14
C HIS A 721 -10.70 -5.20 -62.98
N PRO A 722 -9.65 -4.39 -63.23
CA PRO A 722 -8.93 -3.68 -62.17
C PRO A 722 -9.81 -2.70 -61.38
N ALA A 723 -10.81 -2.10 -62.03
CA ALA A 723 -11.77 -1.19 -61.40
C ALA A 723 -12.62 -1.89 -60.31
N LEU A 724 -13.00 -3.15 -60.51
CA LEU A 724 -13.76 -3.94 -59.53
C LEU A 724 -12.90 -4.22 -58.29
N TRP A 725 -11.60 -4.45 -58.46
CA TRP A 725 -10.64 -4.63 -57.36
C TRP A 725 -10.37 -3.33 -56.60
N ALA A 726 -10.49 -2.16 -57.25
CA ALA A 726 -10.38 -0.85 -56.60
C ALA A 726 -11.66 -0.47 -55.82
N GLN A 727 -12.85 -0.84 -56.32
CA GLN A 727 -14.13 -0.44 -55.72
C GLN A 727 -14.61 -1.33 -54.57
N LEU A 728 -14.18 -2.60 -54.50
CA LEU A 728 -14.64 -3.58 -53.50
C LEU A 728 -13.61 -3.90 -52.41
N GLN A 729 -12.62 -3.04 -52.18
CA GLN A 729 -11.56 -3.29 -51.19
C GLN A 729 -12.14 -3.45 -49.76
N PRO A 730 -11.71 -4.47 -48.98
CA PRO A 730 -12.14 -4.64 -47.61
C PRO A 730 -11.84 -3.40 -46.73
N ALA A 731 -12.73 -3.11 -45.77
CA ALA A 731 -12.68 -1.86 -45.00
C ALA A 731 -11.36 -1.64 -44.22
N TRP A 732 -10.62 -2.70 -43.88
CA TRP A 732 -9.31 -2.59 -43.22
C TRP A 732 -8.22 -1.94 -44.10
N LEU A 733 -8.39 -1.94 -45.43
CA LEU A 733 -7.59 -1.14 -46.36
C LEU A 733 -8.12 0.29 -46.44
N ALA A 734 -9.43 0.44 -46.67
CA ALA A 734 -10.07 1.73 -46.92
C ALA A 734 -10.05 2.70 -45.73
N GLN A 735 -10.09 2.20 -44.49
CA GLN A 735 -10.05 3.06 -43.28
C GLN A 735 -8.68 3.72 -43.01
N ARG A 736 -7.62 3.39 -43.76
CA ARG A 736 -6.26 3.88 -43.44
C ARG A 736 -5.77 5.11 -44.23
N CYS A 737 -6.39 5.48 -45.36
CA CYS A 737 -5.87 6.55 -46.22
C CYS A 737 -6.96 7.39 -46.93
N PRO A 738 -7.42 8.52 -46.37
CA PRO A 738 -8.00 9.62 -47.12
C PRO A 738 -6.90 10.59 -47.61
N GLU A 739 -6.86 10.93 -48.90
CA GLU A 739 -5.94 11.99 -49.39
C GLU A 739 -6.42 13.38 -48.93
N GLN A 740 -5.64 14.05 -48.07
CA GLN A 740 -5.92 15.42 -47.65
C GLN A 740 -5.39 16.44 -48.69
N THR A 741 -6.30 16.95 -49.53
CA THR A 741 -6.02 18.07 -50.45
C THR A 741 -6.63 19.37 -49.92
N LEU A 742 -5.79 20.37 -49.64
CA LEU A 742 -6.19 21.67 -49.11
C LEU A 742 -6.25 22.69 -50.26
N GLN A 743 -7.46 23.04 -50.69
CA GLN A 743 -7.71 23.99 -51.79
C GLN A 743 -7.45 25.42 -51.33
N LEU A 744 -6.50 26.12 -51.96
CA LEU A 744 -6.16 27.51 -51.67
C LEU A 744 -6.30 28.36 -52.96
N GLY A 745 -7.50 28.87 -53.19
CA GLY A 745 -7.83 29.56 -54.45
C GLY A 745 -7.84 28.60 -55.63
N SER A 746 -6.98 28.82 -56.62
CA SER A 746 -6.79 27.92 -57.78
C SER A 746 -5.69 26.86 -57.59
N LEU A 747 -5.04 26.82 -56.41
CA LEU A 747 -3.96 25.89 -56.10
C LEU A 747 -4.42 24.82 -55.11
N ALA A 748 -4.41 23.56 -55.54
CA ALA A 748 -4.68 22.41 -54.68
C ALA A 748 -3.38 21.95 -53.99
N ILE A 749 -3.20 22.36 -52.74
CA ILE A 749 -2.02 21.98 -51.94
C ILE A 749 -2.22 20.57 -51.39
N ARG A 750 -1.29 19.65 -51.69
CA ARG A 750 -1.33 18.27 -51.19
C ARG A 750 -0.46 18.11 -49.95
N ASN A 751 -0.86 17.23 -49.02
CA ASN A 751 -0.11 16.90 -47.81
C ASN A 751 0.30 18.16 -47.00
N ALA A 752 -0.65 19.06 -46.76
CA ALA A 752 -0.41 20.38 -46.16
C ALA A 752 0.33 20.34 -44.81
N GLU A 753 0.22 19.24 -44.05
CA GLU A 753 0.93 18.99 -42.79
C GLU A 753 2.47 18.98 -42.91
N LEU A 754 3.03 18.71 -44.10
CA LEU A 754 4.48 18.71 -44.35
C LEU A 754 5.04 20.12 -44.63
N LEU A 755 4.22 21.02 -45.16
CA LEU A 755 4.64 22.34 -45.63
C LEU A 755 5.31 23.21 -44.54
N PRO A 756 4.85 23.25 -43.27
CA PRO A 756 5.50 24.04 -42.22
C PRO A 756 6.93 23.58 -41.93
N TRP A 757 7.16 22.26 -41.92
CA TRP A 757 8.48 21.67 -41.63
C TRP A 757 9.45 21.92 -42.77
N GLN A 758 9.03 21.71 -44.02
CA GLN A 758 9.88 22.00 -45.19
C GLN A 758 10.24 23.49 -45.27
N LEU A 759 9.32 24.40 -44.94
CA LEU A 759 9.60 25.84 -44.87
C LEU A 759 10.54 26.20 -43.70
N ALA A 760 10.41 25.54 -42.55
CA ALA A 760 11.33 25.69 -41.42
C ALA A 760 12.76 25.25 -41.80
N GLY A 761 12.92 24.11 -42.47
CA GLY A 761 14.21 23.62 -42.95
C GLY A 761 14.91 24.57 -43.92
N VAL A 762 14.18 25.21 -44.85
CA VAL A 762 14.74 26.28 -45.71
C VAL A 762 15.24 27.47 -44.88
N ALA A 763 14.45 27.92 -43.91
CA ALA A 763 14.80 29.07 -43.07
C ALA A 763 16.02 28.78 -42.16
N VAL A 764 16.03 27.60 -41.52
CA VAL A 764 17.15 27.07 -40.71
C VAL A 764 18.44 27.02 -41.54
N ALA A 765 18.37 26.43 -42.73
CA ALA A 765 19.51 26.27 -43.62
C ALA A 765 20.12 27.61 -44.04
N ALA A 766 19.28 28.56 -44.45
CA ALA A 766 19.70 29.90 -44.86
C ALA A 766 20.32 30.69 -43.69
N ALA A 767 19.70 30.64 -42.50
CA ALA A 767 20.20 31.32 -41.31
C ALA A 767 21.56 30.75 -40.85
N ALA A 768 21.68 29.43 -40.77
CA ALA A 768 22.93 28.75 -40.39
C ALA A 768 24.07 29.05 -41.39
N ALA A 769 23.77 29.00 -42.70
CA ALA A 769 24.75 29.31 -43.75
C ALA A 769 25.22 30.78 -43.74
N ALA A 770 24.37 31.71 -43.28
CA ALA A 770 24.70 33.13 -43.12
C ALA A 770 25.52 33.43 -41.86
N LEU A 771 25.36 32.63 -40.78
CA LEU A 771 26.12 32.74 -39.54
C LEU A 771 27.56 32.18 -39.68
N LEU A 772 27.73 31.07 -40.40
CA LEU A 772 29.01 30.37 -40.57
C LEU A 772 29.97 31.05 -41.56
N LYS A 773 30.51 32.21 -41.15
CA LYS A 773 31.44 33.02 -41.94
C LYS A 773 32.90 32.56 -41.76
N GLY A 774 33.64 32.46 -42.86
CA GLY A 774 35.08 32.19 -42.91
C GLY A 774 35.48 30.87 -43.60
N HIS A 775 36.71 30.80 -44.11
CA HIS A 775 37.20 29.72 -44.98
C HIS A 775 37.10 28.32 -44.38
N ARG A 776 37.27 28.18 -43.05
CA ARG A 776 37.16 26.90 -42.33
C ARG A 776 35.81 26.18 -42.52
N PHE A 777 34.70 26.91 -42.65
CA PHE A 777 33.35 26.34 -42.68
C PHE A 777 32.84 26.00 -44.09
N THR A 778 33.71 26.03 -45.11
CA THR A 778 33.26 25.98 -46.52
C THR A 778 32.48 24.70 -46.86
N TYR A 779 32.87 23.53 -46.34
CA TYR A 779 32.14 22.27 -46.58
C TYR A 779 30.74 22.28 -45.95
N LEU A 780 30.65 22.63 -44.66
CA LEU A 780 29.38 22.72 -43.92
C LEU A 780 28.42 23.76 -44.52
N ARG A 781 28.94 24.90 -44.99
CA ARG A 781 28.11 25.93 -45.65
C ARG A 781 27.50 25.44 -46.98
N HIS A 782 28.21 24.62 -47.75
CA HIS A 782 27.64 24.03 -48.98
C HIS A 782 26.65 22.91 -48.65
N SER A 783 26.89 22.12 -47.59
CA SER A 783 25.91 21.14 -47.08
C SER A 783 24.56 21.78 -46.76
N LEU A 784 24.58 22.90 -46.00
CA LEU A 784 23.37 23.67 -45.68
C LEU A 784 22.69 24.26 -46.92
N LEU A 785 23.46 24.77 -47.89
CA LEU A 785 22.88 25.29 -49.15
C LEU A 785 22.18 24.19 -49.96
N PHE A 786 22.72 22.96 -50.01
CA PHE A 786 22.04 21.83 -50.63
C PHE A 786 20.82 21.36 -49.81
N PHE A 787 20.84 21.46 -48.48
CA PHE A 787 19.67 21.16 -47.63
C PHE A 787 18.51 22.17 -47.83
N ALA A 788 18.82 23.44 -48.10
CA ALA A 788 17.82 24.43 -48.50
C ALA A 788 17.19 24.11 -49.87
N LEU A 789 18.01 23.69 -50.84
CA LEU A 789 17.55 23.30 -52.18
C LEU A 789 16.73 22.00 -52.18
N MET A 790 17.09 21.04 -51.33
CA MET A 790 16.33 19.83 -51.03
C MET A 790 14.91 20.20 -50.58
N ASN A 791 14.77 20.89 -49.44
CA ASN A 791 13.45 21.29 -48.92
C ASN A 791 12.60 22.07 -49.96
N LEU A 792 13.21 22.96 -50.75
CA LEU A 792 12.52 23.69 -51.81
C LEU A 792 12.02 22.79 -52.96
N SER A 793 12.81 21.81 -53.39
CA SER A 793 12.41 20.84 -54.41
C SER A 793 11.42 19.80 -53.87
N SER A 794 11.51 19.45 -52.59
CA SER A 794 10.53 18.63 -51.88
C SER A 794 9.15 19.30 -51.77
N ILE A 795 9.08 20.62 -51.52
CA ILE A 795 7.83 21.40 -51.60
C ILE A 795 7.24 21.35 -53.02
N LEU A 796 8.07 21.56 -54.05
CA LEU A 796 7.62 21.49 -55.44
C LEU A 796 7.09 20.09 -55.80
N CYS A 797 7.79 19.03 -55.40
CA CYS A 797 7.41 17.65 -55.66
C CYS A 797 6.13 17.22 -54.92
N HIS A 798 6.07 17.42 -53.60
CA HIS A 798 5.02 16.82 -52.78
C HIS A 798 3.78 17.71 -52.64
N ALA A 799 3.96 19.03 -52.52
CA ALA A 799 2.85 19.96 -52.24
C ALA A 799 2.25 20.64 -53.48
N LEU A 800 3.02 20.87 -54.56
CA LEU A 800 2.63 21.78 -55.65
C LEU A 800 2.51 21.17 -57.06
N ALA A 801 3.47 20.38 -57.54
CA ALA A 801 3.50 19.89 -58.92
C ALA A 801 2.79 18.54 -59.06
N ASP A 802 1.86 18.40 -60.02
CA ASP A 802 1.10 17.16 -60.15
C ASP A 802 1.96 15.96 -60.65
N ARG A 803 1.67 14.75 -60.17
CA ARG A 803 2.48 13.53 -60.40
C ARG A 803 2.62 13.16 -61.88
N ALA A 804 1.64 13.53 -62.71
CA ALA A 804 1.67 13.32 -64.16
C ALA A 804 2.53 14.37 -64.91
N SER A 805 3.01 15.43 -64.24
CA SER A 805 3.76 16.51 -64.88
C SER A 805 5.27 16.21 -64.98
N PRO A 806 5.95 16.69 -66.04
CA PRO A 806 7.42 16.61 -66.12
C PRO A 806 8.11 17.47 -65.04
N LEU A 807 7.41 18.50 -64.52
CA LEU A 807 7.87 19.31 -63.40
C LEU A 807 8.02 18.49 -62.11
N TRP A 808 7.10 17.57 -61.85
CA TRP A 808 7.18 16.67 -60.69
C TRP A 808 8.38 15.73 -60.78
N GLN A 809 8.63 15.14 -61.95
CA GLN A 809 9.80 14.27 -62.18
C GLN A 809 11.12 15.04 -62.02
N ALA A 810 11.19 16.26 -62.54
CA ALA A 810 12.37 17.13 -62.37
C ALA A 810 12.57 17.57 -60.91
N ALA A 811 11.49 17.87 -60.18
CA ALA A 811 11.56 18.23 -58.77
C ALA A 811 12.03 17.06 -57.89
N LEU A 812 11.50 15.84 -58.11
CA LEU A 812 11.91 14.63 -57.39
C LEU A 812 13.39 14.30 -57.64
N LEU A 813 13.86 14.44 -58.88
CA LEU A 813 15.28 14.24 -59.22
C LEU A 813 16.17 15.26 -58.49
N ALA A 814 15.74 16.52 -58.43
CA ALA A 814 16.47 17.57 -57.73
C ALA A 814 16.53 17.32 -56.21
N ASP A 815 15.44 16.85 -55.60
CA ASP A 815 15.33 16.58 -54.16
C ASP A 815 16.33 15.51 -53.71
N VAL A 816 16.35 14.35 -54.40
CA VAL A 816 17.28 13.25 -54.13
C VAL A 816 18.75 13.68 -54.30
N VAL A 817 19.06 14.39 -55.39
CA VAL A 817 20.44 14.86 -55.66
C VAL A 817 20.87 15.89 -54.62
N CYS A 818 19.98 16.78 -54.17
CA CYS A 818 20.26 17.75 -53.12
C CYS A 818 20.45 17.08 -51.75
N THR A 819 19.65 16.07 -51.40
CA THR A 819 19.83 15.29 -50.16
C THR A 819 21.19 14.62 -50.11
N GLY A 820 21.57 13.93 -51.20
CA GLY A 820 22.86 13.24 -51.30
C GLY A 820 24.04 14.21 -51.27
N ALA A 821 23.94 15.33 -51.98
CA ALA A 821 24.99 16.35 -51.98
C ALA A 821 25.13 17.02 -50.61
N SER A 822 24.01 17.31 -49.92
CA SER A 822 24.02 17.86 -48.56
C SER A 822 24.71 16.90 -47.59
N SER A 823 24.32 15.64 -47.59
CA SER A 823 24.84 14.60 -46.70
C SER A 823 26.32 14.32 -46.91
N LEU A 824 26.77 14.24 -48.18
CA LEU A 824 28.19 14.07 -48.51
C LEU A 824 29.02 15.33 -48.18
N CYS A 825 28.49 16.54 -48.35
CA CYS A 825 29.17 17.76 -47.90
C CYS A 825 29.26 17.86 -46.37
N LEU A 826 28.28 17.34 -45.63
CA LEU A 826 28.32 17.24 -44.17
C LEU A 826 29.43 16.27 -43.74
N LEU A 827 29.48 15.07 -44.35
CA LEU A 827 30.54 14.09 -44.15
C LEU A 827 31.94 14.68 -44.45
N LEU A 828 32.09 15.42 -45.55
CA LEU A 828 33.36 16.10 -45.86
C LEU A 828 33.76 17.12 -44.79
N SER A 829 32.82 17.85 -44.18
CA SER A 829 33.14 18.73 -43.04
C SER A 829 33.57 17.98 -41.76
N GLN A 830 33.20 16.70 -41.64
CA GLN A 830 33.54 15.87 -40.48
C GLN A 830 34.76 14.96 -40.72
N LEU A 831 35.19 14.76 -41.97
CA LEU A 831 36.31 13.87 -42.31
C LEU A 831 37.54 14.60 -42.87
N VAL A 832 37.37 15.79 -43.47
CA VAL A 832 38.47 16.57 -44.07
C VAL A 832 38.86 17.72 -43.12
N PRO A 833 40.16 18.00 -42.89
CA PRO A 833 40.59 19.15 -42.10
C PRO A 833 40.09 20.48 -42.72
N PRO A 834 39.73 21.47 -41.89
CA PRO A 834 39.12 22.72 -42.36
C PRO A 834 40.07 23.54 -43.25
N PRO A 835 39.58 24.21 -44.32
CA PRO A 835 40.43 25.01 -45.19
C PRO A 835 41.09 26.20 -44.48
N ALA A 836 42.42 26.15 -44.35
CA ALA A 836 43.21 27.20 -43.68
C ALA A 836 43.40 28.47 -44.53
N THR A 837 43.24 28.40 -45.86
CA THR A 837 43.47 29.52 -46.78
C THR A 837 42.30 29.76 -47.74
N ALA A 838 42.23 30.95 -48.33
CA ALA A 838 41.21 31.30 -49.33
C ALA A 838 41.26 30.37 -50.56
N ALA A 839 42.46 30.02 -51.03
CA ALA A 839 42.64 29.08 -52.15
C ALA A 839 42.15 27.66 -51.79
N ALA A 840 42.46 27.17 -50.58
CA ALA A 840 41.95 25.89 -50.10
C ALA A 840 40.42 25.89 -49.94
N SER A 841 39.83 27.02 -49.55
CA SER A 841 38.38 27.22 -49.47
C SER A 841 37.72 27.20 -50.85
N GLN A 842 38.32 27.83 -51.87
CA GLN A 842 37.84 27.70 -53.26
C GLN A 842 37.96 26.25 -53.78
N ALA A 843 39.05 25.53 -53.47
CA ALA A 843 39.19 24.12 -53.81
C ALA A 843 38.14 23.23 -53.11
N ALA A 844 37.84 23.49 -51.84
CA ALA A 844 36.78 22.82 -51.09
C ALA A 844 35.39 23.07 -51.72
N ALA A 845 35.08 24.31 -52.11
CA ALA A 845 33.84 24.64 -52.81
C ALA A 845 33.72 23.90 -54.17
N ARG A 846 34.80 23.86 -54.97
CA ARG A 846 34.85 23.10 -56.22
C ARG A 846 34.60 21.59 -56.01
N ARG A 847 35.11 21.01 -54.92
CA ARG A 847 34.84 19.61 -54.54
C ARG A 847 33.36 19.38 -54.20
N CYS A 848 32.72 20.29 -53.47
CA CYS A 848 31.29 20.21 -53.16
C CYS A 848 30.43 20.21 -54.44
N TRP A 849 30.72 21.12 -55.38
CA TRP A 849 30.04 21.17 -56.67
C TRP A 849 30.34 19.99 -57.58
N ALA A 850 31.54 19.41 -57.51
CA ALA A 850 31.87 18.17 -58.23
C ALA A 850 31.09 16.96 -57.69
N VAL A 851 30.87 16.86 -56.37
CA VAL A 851 30.01 15.83 -55.76
C VAL A 851 28.55 15.99 -56.22
N PHE A 852 28.02 17.22 -56.21
CA PHE A 852 26.68 17.50 -56.75
C PHE A 852 26.57 17.12 -58.24
N ALA A 853 27.55 17.49 -59.07
CA ALA A 853 27.57 17.14 -60.49
C ALA A 853 27.66 15.62 -60.74
N ALA A 854 28.42 14.88 -59.91
CA ALA A 854 28.51 13.42 -60.00
C ALA A 854 27.20 12.73 -59.61
N LEU A 855 26.53 13.18 -58.54
CA LEU A 855 25.21 12.69 -58.16
C LEU A 855 24.14 13.02 -59.20
N LEU A 856 24.16 14.23 -59.76
CA LEU A 856 23.27 14.64 -60.84
C LEU A 856 23.48 13.78 -62.09
N ALA A 857 24.73 13.47 -62.45
CA ALA A 857 25.05 12.57 -63.55
C ALA A 857 24.60 11.12 -63.30
N ALA A 858 24.72 10.61 -62.07
CA ALA A 858 24.23 9.29 -61.70
C ALA A 858 22.70 9.20 -61.75
N ALA A 859 22.00 10.19 -61.19
CA ALA A 859 20.55 10.27 -61.20
C ALA A 859 19.98 10.46 -62.63
N ALA A 860 20.60 11.34 -63.43
CA ALA A 860 20.24 11.52 -64.84
C ALA A 860 20.60 10.30 -65.70
N GLY A 861 21.64 9.54 -65.34
CA GLY A 861 21.93 8.22 -65.91
C GLY A 861 20.80 7.23 -65.64
N ASN A 862 20.26 7.20 -64.42
CA ASN A 862 19.17 6.30 -64.05
C ASN A 862 17.87 6.59 -64.83
N LEU A 863 17.60 7.83 -65.25
CA LEU A 863 16.47 8.16 -66.14
C LEU A 863 16.51 7.39 -67.49
N ARG A 864 17.67 6.86 -67.91
CA ARG A 864 17.80 5.99 -69.09
C ARG A 864 17.67 4.49 -68.80
N PHE A 865 17.84 4.05 -67.55
CA PHE A 865 17.88 2.63 -67.16
C PHE A 865 16.74 2.20 -66.24
N GLN A 866 15.96 3.14 -65.68
CA GLN A 866 14.75 2.91 -64.88
C GLN A 866 14.92 1.93 -63.71
N LEU A 867 16.07 1.94 -63.02
CA LEU A 867 16.27 1.14 -61.80
C LEU A 867 15.59 1.86 -60.62
N PRO A 868 14.51 1.30 -60.03
CA PRO A 868 13.65 2.05 -59.11
C PRO A 868 14.33 2.39 -57.79
N TRP A 869 15.19 1.50 -57.28
CA TRP A 869 15.83 1.57 -55.96
C TRP A 869 17.03 2.53 -55.88
N VAL A 870 17.59 2.97 -57.01
CA VAL A 870 18.83 3.78 -57.03
C VAL A 870 18.67 5.16 -56.37
N PRO A 871 17.59 5.93 -56.59
CA PRO A 871 17.39 7.22 -55.90
C PRO A 871 17.22 7.04 -54.39
N GLU A 872 16.47 6.01 -53.98
CA GLU A 872 16.18 5.68 -52.58
C GLU A 872 17.45 5.24 -51.84
N ALA A 873 18.28 4.39 -52.47
CA ALA A 873 19.58 3.98 -51.94
C ALA A 873 20.58 5.15 -51.80
N ILE A 874 20.54 6.14 -52.71
CA ILE A 874 21.34 7.38 -52.57
C ILE A 874 20.84 8.20 -51.37
N TYR A 875 19.52 8.35 -51.22
CA TYR A 875 18.90 9.12 -50.13
C TYR A 875 19.20 8.48 -48.76
N LEU A 876 18.81 7.22 -48.56
CA LEU A 876 18.98 6.48 -47.30
C LEU A 876 20.45 6.22 -46.97
N GLY A 877 21.24 5.78 -47.94
CA GLY A 877 22.65 5.43 -47.73
C GLY A 877 23.52 6.62 -47.33
N THR A 878 23.33 7.78 -47.96
CA THR A 878 24.13 8.98 -47.62
C THR A 878 23.70 9.63 -46.31
N THR A 879 22.40 9.66 -46.00
CA THR A 879 21.88 10.23 -44.74
C THR A 879 22.25 9.36 -43.54
N ALA A 880 22.12 8.02 -43.62
CA ALA A 880 22.54 7.11 -42.56
C ALA A 880 24.06 7.20 -42.26
N LEU A 881 24.88 7.30 -43.32
CA LEU A 881 26.34 7.48 -43.19
C LEU A 881 26.68 8.84 -42.53
N ALA A 882 25.99 9.92 -42.93
CA ALA A 882 26.19 11.24 -42.33
C ALA A 882 25.75 11.28 -40.85
N ALA A 883 24.61 10.68 -40.50
CA ALA A 883 24.09 10.63 -39.14
C ALA A 883 25.01 9.80 -38.20
N THR A 884 25.51 8.65 -38.65
CA THR A 884 26.41 7.80 -37.84
C THR A 884 27.78 8.46 -37.59
N VAL A 885 28.38 9.07 -38.62
CA VAL A 885 29.69 9.77 -38.48
C VAL A 885 29.57 11.03 -37.61
N THR A 886 28.50 11.82 -37.76
CA THR A 886 28.25 12.98 -36.88
C THR A 886 27.98 12.56 -35.44
N SER A 887 27.15 11.53 -35.21
CA SER A 887 26.92 10.93 -33.88
C SER A 887 28.23 10.57 -33.17
N HIS A 888 29.12 9.86 -33.87
CA HIS A 888 30.38 9.41 -33.27
C HIS A 888 31.30 10.58 -32.89
N ARG A 889 31.36 11.63 -33.71
CA ARG A 889 32.14 12.84 -33.38
C ARG A 889 31.55 13.64 -32.21
N LEU A 890 30.23 13.79 -32.13
CA LEU A 890 29.55 14.47 -31.03
C LEU A 890 29.73 13.71 -29.70
N ALA A 891 29.64 12.38 -29.74
CA ALA A 891 29.96 11.52 -28.58
C ALA A 891 31.44 11.63 -28.16
N ALA A 892 32.37 11.76 -29.11
CA ALA A 892 33.79 12.01 -28.80
C ALA A 892 34.01 13.39 -28.17
N GLN A 893 33.34 14.44 -28.66
CA GLN A 893 33.39 15.79 -28.09
C GLN A 893 32.80 15.84 -26.67
N TRP A 894 31.72 15.10 -26.40
CA TRP A 894 31.17 14.95 -25.03
C TRP A 894 32.20 14.30 -24.10
N ARG A 895 32.78 13.16 -24.50
CA ARG A 895 33.80 12.42 -23.73
C ARG A 895 35.08 13.23 -23.49
N ALA A 896 35.42 14.17 -24.37
CA ALA A 896 36.58 15.04 -24.25
C ALA A 896 36.41 16.22 -23.27
N GLY A 897 35.25 16.33 -22.59
CA GLY A 897 34.99 17.37 -21.59
C GLY A 897 34.24 18.58 -22.17
N SER A 898 32.94 18.41 -22.43
CA SER A 898 32.06 19.50 -22.89
C SER A 898 31.99 20.65 -21.87
N ARG A 899 32.12 21.91 -22.34
CA ARG A 899 31.88 23.08 -21.48
C ARG A 899 30.40 23.15 -21.10
N PRO A 900 30.01 23.62 -19.90
CA PRO A 900 28.62 23.57 -19.43
C PRO A 900 27.62 24.28 -20.36
N GLY A 901 28.05 25.34 -21.05
CA GLY A 901 27.22 26.03 -22.06
C GLY A 901 26.97 25.28 -23.37
N GLN A 902 27.59 24.10 -23.59
CA GLN A 902 27.40 23.26 -24.77
C GLN A 902 26.49 22.05 -24.51
N LEU A 903 26.23 21.70 -23.24
CA LEU A 903 25.37 20.58 -22.84
C LEU A 903 23.99 20.59 -23.51
N PRO A 904 23.21 21.69 -23.55
CA PRO A 904 21.89 21.68 -24.19
C PRO A 904 21.95 21.49 -25.71
N LEU A 905 23.01 21.97 -26.38
CA LEU A 905 23.20 21.77 -27.82
C LEU A 905 23.57 20.31 -28.15
N LEU A 906 24.34 19.66 -27.28
CA LEU A 906 24.66 18.24 -27.41
C LEU A 906 23.45 17.34 -27.12
N LEU A 907 22.58 17.74 -26.18
CA LEU A 907 21.29 17.07 -25.95
C LEU A 907 20.33 17.25 -27.14
N LEU A 908 20.27 18.45 -27.74
CA LEU A 908 19.50 18.70 -28.96
C LEU A 908 20.01 17.86 -30.14
N ALA A 909 21.33 17.71 -30.27
CA ALA A 909 21.92 16.83 -31.29
C ALA A 909 21.57 15.36 -31.04
N ALA A 910 21.60 14.90 -29.78
CA ALA A 910 21.26 13.53 -29.42
C ALA A 910 19.78 13.19 -29.69
N SER A 911 18.84 14.11 -29.42
CA SER A 911 17.42 13.91 -29.75
C SER A 911 17.13 14.01 -31.25
N ALA A 912 17.80 14.91 -31.97
CA ALA A 912 17.74 14.98 -33.43
C ALA A 912 18.21 13.66 -34.08
N LEU A 913 19.33 13.11 -33.61
CA LEU A 913 19.90 11.86 -34.11
C LEU A 913 19.06 10.63 -33.73
N SER A 914 18.40 10.63 -32.56
CA SER A 914 17.46 9.54 -32.22
C SER A 914 16.16 9.60 -33.03
N LEU A 915 15.65 10.80 -33.37
CA LEU A 915 14.51 10.98 -34.27
C LEU A 915 14.83 10.46 -35.69
N ILE A 916 15.99 10.84 -36.26
CA ILE A 916 16.45 10.32 -37.55
C ILE A 916 16.64 8.79 -37.49
N GLY A 917 17.23 8.28 -36.40
CA GLY A 917 17.41 6.85 -36.16
C GLY A 917 16.09 6.07 -36.07
N LEU A 918 15.04 6.64 -35.48
CA LEU A 918 13.70 6.04 -35.43
C LEU A 918 13.01 6.02 -36.81
N CYS A 919 13.38 6.92 -37.72
CA CYS A 919 12.76 7.06 -39.04
C CYS A 919 13.50 6.28 -40.16
N LEU A 920 14.74 5.84 -39.91
CA LEU A 920 15.56 5.06 -40.85
C LEU A 920 15.07 3.61 -41.18
N PRO A 921 14.32 2.87 -40.35
CA PRO A 921 13.97 1.47 -40.65
C PRO A 921 12.70 1.33 -41.52
N LEU A 922 12.66 2.02 -42.67
CA LEU A 922 11.53 1.98 -43.61
C LEU A 922 12.00 1.98 -45.08
N ASP A 923 12.04 0.79 -45.70
CA ASP A 923 12.31 0.57 -47.13
C ASP A 923 11.21 -0.34 -47.76
N PRO A 924 10.59 0.05 -48.89
CA PRO A 924 9.53 -0.72 -49.55
C PRO A 924 9.84 -2.12 -50.12
N LEU A 925 11.04 -2.72 -50.02
CA LEU A 925 11.11 -4.19 -50.20
C LEU A 925 10.29 -4.96 -49.14
N LEU A 926 9.94 -4.32 -48.02
CA LEU A 926 9.01 -4.84 -47.02
C LEU A 926 7.57 -4.31 -47.16
N CYS A 927 7.32 -3.22 -47.88
CA CYS A 927 6.06 -2.47 -47.69
C CYS A 927 4.85 -2.81 -48.59
N PRO A 928 4.96 -3.63 -49.66
CA PRO A 928 3.83 -4.41 -50.18
C PRO A 928 3.19 -5.33 -49.13
N LEU A 929 3.89 -5.63 -48.03
CA LEU A 929 3.38 -6.33 -46.84
C LEU A 929 3.12 -5.40 -45.63
N GLY A 930 3.53 -4.12 -45.70
CA GLY A 930 3.77 -3.28 -44.51
C GLY A 930 2.75 -2.17 -44.21
N GLY A 931 1.97 -1.71 -45.19
CA GLY A 931 0.87 -0.78 -44.95
C GLY A 931 1.24 0.71 -44.92
N PRO A 932 0.77 1.52 -43.93
CA PRO A 932 0.50 2.94 -44.13
C PRO A 932 1.73 3.86 -44.02
N TRP A 933 1.99 4.62 -45.10
CA TRP A 933 3.02 5.66 -45.16
C TRP A 933 2.43 7.05 -44.90
N LEU A 934 2.75 7.66 -43.75
CA LEU A 934 2.90 9.12 -43.57
C LEU A 934 3.21 9.55 -42.12
N GLY A 935 2.89 8.73 -41.11
CA GLY A 935 2.96 9.12 -39.69
C GLY A 935 4.34 9.49 -39.13
N THR A 936 5.44 9.23 -39.85
CA THR A 936 6.83 9.47 -39.42
C THR A 936 7.57 10.53 -40.24
N VAL A 937 7.05 10.93 -41.42
CA VAL A 937 7.76 11.86 -42.31
C VAL A 937 7.97 13.25 -41.67
N PRO A 938 7.00 13.86 -40.96
CA PRO A 938 7.23 15.11 -40.24
C PRO A 938 8.35 15.02 -39.20
N LEU A 939 8.51 13.86 -38.54
CA LEU A 939 9.55 13.62 -37.54
C LEU A 939 10.95 13.48 -38.16
N LEU A 940 11.05 12.95 -39.39
CA LEU A 940 12.30 12.90 -40.14
C LEU A 940 12.79 14.30 -40.57
N PHE A 941 11.88 15.14 -41.07
CA PHE A 941 12.21 16.55 -41.38
C PHE A 941 12.60 17.31 -40.11
N LEU A 942 11.79 17.24 -39.05
CA LEU A 942 12.08 17.89 -37.76
C LEU A 942 13.42 17.42 -37.15
N GLY A 943 13.69 16.11 -37.18
CA GLY A 943 14.97 15.56 -36.71
C GLY A 943 16.16 16.07 -37.53
N SER A 944 16.00 16.19 -38.85
CA SER A 944 17.03 16.74 -39.75
C SER A 944 17.30 18.22 -39.49
N ASP A 945 16.24 19.03 -39.34
CA ASP A 945 16.34 20.47 -39.04
C ASP A 945 17.03 20.72 -37.70
N LEU A 946 16.59 20.03 -36.64
CA LEU A 946 17.21 20.13 -35.30
C LEU A 946 18.66 19.67 -35.31
N GLY A 947 19.00 18.65 -36.11
CA GLY A 947 20.36 18.16 -36.30
C GLY A 947 21.28 19.23 -36.93
N PHE A 948 20.82 19.87 -38.02
CA PHE A 948 21.57 20.96 -38.65
C PHE A 948 21.69 22.20 -37.76
N VAL A 949 20.65 22.56 -36.99
CA VAL A 949 20.73 23.62 -35.97
C VAL A 949 21.81 23.30 -34.94
N ALA A 950 21.80 22.09 -34.37
CA ALA A 950 22.74 21.69 -33.32
C ALA A 950 24.20 21.70 -33.82
N VAL A 951 24.47 21.11 -34.99
CA VAL A 951 25.82 21.09 -35.60
C VAL A 951 26.32 22.50 -35.91
N ALA A 952 25.48 23.35 -36.53
CA ALA A 952 25.87 24.73 -36.84
C ALA A 952 26.11 25.56 -35.57
N ALA A 953 25.30 25.38 -34.53
CA ALA A 953 25.45 26.08 -33.25
C ALA A 953 26.68 25.64 -32.47
N LEU A 954 27.05 24.35 -32.50
CA LEU A 954 28.26 23.83 -31.84
C LEU A 954 29.54 24.34 -32.53
N GLU A 955 29.60 24.26 -33.86
CA GLU A 955 30.72 24.82 -34.65
C GLU A 955 30.83 26.34 -34.49
N ALA A 956 29.70 27.07 -34.42
CA ALA A 956 29.71 28.49 -34.08
C ALA A 956 30.22 28.75 -32.65
N ALA A 957 29.77 27.98 -31.65
CA ALA A 957 30.16 28.14 -30.25
C ALA A 957 31.63 27.79 -29.97
N GLY A 958 32.28 26.99 -30.82
CA GLY A 958 33.73 26.82 -30.85
C GLY A 958 34.50 28.09 -31.23
N THR A 959 33.81 29.16 -31.65
CA THR A 959 34.39 30.43 -32.07
C THR A 959 33.88 31.56 -31.19
N THR A 960 34.81 32.26 -30.52
CA THR A 960 34.52 33.11 -29.35
C THR A 960 33.53 34.25 -29.58
N ASN A 961 33.36 34.70 -30.83
CA ASN A 961 32.50 35.85 -31.16
C ASN A 961 31.11 35.46 -31.71
N ALA A 962 30.85 34.20 -32.06
CA ALA A 962 29.56 33.81 -32.66
C ALA A 962 28.49 33.42 -31.62
N ALA A 963 28.89 32.82 -30.49
CA ALA A 963 27.96 32.43 -29.41
C ALA A 963 27.16 33.61 -28.84
N ALA A 964 27.75 34.81 -28.78
CA ALA A 964 27.09 36.03 -28.31
C ALA A 964 25.99 36.54 -29.28
N ALA A 965 26.11 36.24 -30.57
CA ALA A 965 25.14 36.65 -31.58
C ALA A 965 23.94 35.68 -31.68
N LEU A 966 24.14 34.41 -31.33
CA LEU A 966 23.07 33.40 -31.28
C LEU A 966 22.18 33.52 -30.04
N ARG A 967 22.74 33.88 -28.87
CA ARG A 967 21.93 34.09 -27.64
C ARG A 967 20.92 35.23 -27.80
N ARG A 968 21.36 36.40 -28.31
CA ARG A 968 20.52 37.58 -28.58
C ARG A 968 19.54 37.45 -29.78
N LYS A 969 19.21 36.22 -30.18
CA LYS A 969 18.27 35.87 -31.26
C LYS A 969 17.51 34.56 -30.97
N ALA A 970 17.62 34.06 -29.76
CA ALA A 970 16.95 32.87 -29.24
C ALA A 970 16.17 33.25 -27.97
N ASP A 971 16.73 34.19 -27.20
CA ASP A 971 15.96 35.29 -26.59
C ASP A 971 15.46 36.27 -27.68
#